data_AF-A0A378ICI0-F1
#
_entry.id   AF-A0A378ICI0-F1
#
_cell.length_a   1.000
_cell.length_b   1.000
_cell.length_c   1.000
_cell.angle_alpha   90.00
_cell.angle_beta   90.00
_cell.angle_gamma   90.00
#
_symmetry.space_group_name_H-M   'P 1'
#
loop_
_entity.id
_entity.type
_entity.pdbx_description
1 polymer ?
#
loop_
_entity_poly.entity_id
_entity_poly.type
_entity_poly.pdbx_seq_one_letter_code
_entity_poly.pdbx_strand_id
1 'polypeptide(L)'
;MRIKEASYNGLECKGVRRPFLMGCSGGGGHISAIKGIYDYLNNKYHRDEIDLPLHEPVLLEEKGSSPSRDLILKGQGWLWEYRISPLVKKVSALTPLPIIPSRESLIVETSKLNANEKKLKLSKRCYRDMLLDYYDAGYESAGIWNILQRQDAVGELKKLIALQKNNDDNNYSLVKQRLLDDFKKAAQEGKPYTEIISTQAMGLPALCDAVIEYNQWSRVQHPAFTPLVIHQYFTDLPTHGAVHFFNPLSRLSKKQQQQMHLYGLGMSEDVIRTFFPKGEDFGGIYDIPPKDNPMVRPGFTDPDLDYSKFFHKSCKFYLLDSDNEKQDYRITADEQIATILLGSQASNDTVKYIETLLKNGYQKIFVLGGHLFEKEIQEIESRYPQLPNRIVRVSSNQTDTTLTPLLTRSNIIIQRGGGVSVMEAMAMPHNPEQAILIHHTDAHADEIKEKELTSGISWEDCNVDRLVTALSQKGLRTKKTSPELAKSEIPRARLSAALVLLDKSFKTKLAAIQSKSFSHNSSLKRQLMKEASALQKGIKLAASFRQRLSFFNRFILEDFVALLSHPLIKEEPQRLLPLMSAYESCTTQQSSANWEIVLNSLLSENRLTSSWLTKLSHPEANEPFLSREVHRCIILRMMELKKSLPEDERPVAARILADIHERAAENDFKGLKEKLKSTEPPKAYTNPELKKFFTLSHRLAARMQTPSDMQELNSFLLNPHRVKETGEAKSKLLTAAQELEEALRIYVNGMKESLSDYSIDRLRFFSPRYMFHSKLMNEKLEIAETLLGRLTRLNKQEFTDNTRAVAMTKLLVSAQKANEKVVRHALFASNGRLGDLLNSHVNFLNTNYSLAYKQGYSQLNSKTPSFSPSC
;
A
#
# COMPACT_ATOMS: atom_id res chain seq x y z
N MET A 1 28.86 -6.18 23.63
CA MET A 1 29.87 -6.09 22.55
C MET A 1 29.73 -4.71 21.89
N ARG A 2 30.51 -4.34 20.85
CA ARG A 2 30.13 -3.21 19.96
C ARG A 2 29.64 -3.81 18.66
N ILE A 3 28.50 -3.34 18.16
CA ILE A 3 28.06 -3.66 16.80
C ILE A 3 29.09 -3.07 15.83
N LYS A 4 29.53 -3.89 14.89
CA LYS A 4 30.45 -3.47 13.83
C LYS A 4 29.64 -3.21 12.58
N GLU A 5 29.83 -2.04 11.96
CA GLU A 5 29.47 -1.88 10.56
C GLU A 5 30.42 -2.79 9.75
N ALA A 6 29.86 -3.65 8.89
CA ALA A 6 30.68 -4.53 8.06
C ALA A 6 30.05 -4.80 6.70
N SER A 7 30.90 -4.82 5.69
CA SER A 7 30.66 -5.61 4.49
C SER A 7 31.23 -7.02 4.68
N TYR A 8 30.77 -7.98 3.87
CA TYR A 8 31.25 -9.37 3.87
C TYR A 8 32.78 -9.53 3.65
N ASN A 9 33.47 -8.45 3.28
CA ASN A 9 34.91 -8.38 3.06
C ASN A 9 35.77 -8.65 4.31
N GLY A 10 35.23 -8.54 5.52
CA GLY A 10 36.01 -8.54 6.77
C GLY A 10 36.62 -9.88 7.21
N LEU A 11 36.63 -10.91 6.36
CA LEU A 11 37.05 -12.28 6.68
C LEU A 11 38.06 -12.77 5.64
N GLU A 12 39.34 -12.58 5.94
CA GLU A 12 40.45 -13.12 5.15
C GLU A 12 40.53 -14.64 5.34
N CYS A 13 40.16 -15.40 4.29
CA CYS A 13 40.47 -16.82 4.19
C CYS A 13 41.77 -17.00 3.40
N LYS A 14 42.67 -17.87 3.89
CA LYS A 14 43.86 -18.28 3.13
C LYS A 14 43.48 -19.39 2.14
N GLY A 15 43.66 -19.11 0.85
CA GLY A 15 43.32 -20.04 -0.24
C GLY A 15 41.88 -19.92 -0.73
N VAL A 16 41.48 -20.81 -1.63
CA VAL A 16 40.17 -20.80 -2.31
C VAL A 16 39.04 -20.95 -1.28
N ARG A 17 38.09 -20.00 -1.27
CA ARG A 17 36.89 -20.06 -0.43
C ARG A 17 35.93 -21.12 -0.95
N ARG A 18 35.33 -21.90 -0.04
CA ARG A 18 34.28 -22.89 -0.32
C ARG A 18 33.12 -22.73 0.66
N PRO A 19 32.25 -21.72 0.46
CA PRO A 19 31.12 -21.51 1.35
C PRO A 19 30.05 -22.57 1.12
N PHE A 20 29.56 -23.16 2.22
CA PHE A 20 28.40 -24.03 2.21
C PHE A 20 27.14 -23.19 2.39
N LEU A 21 26.35 -23.04 1.32
CA LEU A 21 25.16 -22.19 1.31
C LEU A 21 23.93 -22.95 1.78
N MET A 22 23.13 -22.33 2.67
CA MET A 22 21.97 -22.96 3.28
C MET A 22 20.78 -22.00 3.33
N GLY A 23 19.62 -22.52 2.95
CA GLY A 23 18.34 -21.80 2.92
C GLY A 23 17.20 -22.67 3.41
N CYS A 24 15.96 -22.22 3.19
CA CYS A 24 14.76 -22.91 3.66
C CYS A 24 13.58 -22.67 2.73
N SER A 25 12.85 -23.72 2.35
CA SER A 25 11.61 -23.59 1.58
C SER A 25 10.39 -23.14 2.39
N GLY A 26 10.52 -22.96 3.71
CA GLY A 26 9.47 -22.45 4.62
C GLY A 26 9.25 -20.94 4.52
N GLY A 27 9.42 -20.35 3.34
CA GLY A 27 9.25 -18.92 3.08
C GLY A 27 10.11 -18.44 1.91
N GLY A 28 9.46 -17.88 0.88
CA GLY A 28 10.15 -17.47 -0.36
C GLY A 28 11.29 -16.46 -0.17
N GLY A 29 11.25 -15.67 0.90
CA GLY A 29 12.34 -14.75 1.28
C GLY A 29 13.67 -15.46 1.55
N HIS A 30 13.67 -16.63 2.20
CA HIS A 30 14.92 -17.36 2.49
C HIS A 30 15.60 -17.87 1.22
N ILE A 31 14.81 -18.36 0.26
CA ILE A 31 15.30 -18.79 -1.06
C ILE A 31 15.84 -17.60 -1.85
N SER A 32 15.12 -16.48 -1.89
CA SER A 32 15.60 -15.28 -2.60
C SER A 32 16.87 -14.71 -1.99
N ALA A 33 16.97 -14.67 -0.65
CA ALA A 33 18.16 -14.19 0.05
C ALA A 33 19.39 -15.07 -0.20
N ILE A 34 19.28 -16.40 -0.11
CA ILE A 34 20.45 -17.28 -0.30
C ILE A 34 20.90 -17.30 -1.77
N LYS A 35 19.97 -17.15 -2.72
CA LYS A 35 20.31 -16.95 -4.14
C LYS A 35 20.99 -15.60 -4.37
N GLY A 36 20.47 -14.52 -3.78
CA GLY A 36 21.13 -13.20 -3.80
C GLY A 36 22.58 -13.27 -3.30
N ILE A 37 22.81 -13.99 -2.20
CA ILE A 37 24.16 -14.21 -1.66
C ILE A 37 25.02 -15.00 -2.66
N TYR A 38 24.52 -16.09 -3.25
CA TYR A 38 25.24 -16.84 -4.28
C TYR A 38 25.63 -15.96 -5.48
N ASP A 39 24.68 -15.18 -6.01
CA ASP A 39 24.89 -14.29 -7.16
C ASP A 39 25.89 -13.18 -6.81
N TYR A 40 25.80 -12.61 -5.61
CA TYR A 40 26.76 -11.63 -5.07
C TYR A 40 28.17 -12.22 -5.00
N LEU A 41 28.33 -13.42 -4.45
CA LEU A 41 29.63 -14.09 -4.32
C LEU A 41 30.24 -14.40 -5.70
N ASN A 42 29.44 -14.96 -6.60
CA ASN A 42 29.86 -15.32 -7.96
C ASN A 42 30.24 -14.10 -8.81
N ASN A 43 29.62 -12.94 -8.59
CA ASN A 43 29.95 -11.71 -9.31
C ASN A 43 31.15 -10.96 -8.70
N LYS A 44 31.51 -11.26 -7.44
CA LYS A 44 32.49 -10.51 -6.65
C LYS A 44 33.89 -11.11 -6.65
N TYR A 45 33.99 -12.43 -6.64
CA TYR A 45 35.25 -13.16 -6.56
C TYR A 45 35.54 -13.85 -7.89
N HIS A 46 36.82 -13.96 -8.24
CA HIS A 46 37.23 -14.73 -9.40
C HIS A 46 37.09 -16.25 -9.14
N ARG A 47 36.99 -17.05 -10.21
CA ARG A 47 36.73 -18.51 -10.13
C ARG A 47 37.85 -19.32 -9.49
N ASP A 48 39.04 -18.73 -9.36
CA ASP A 48 40.20 -19.24 -8.65
C ASP A 48 40.27 -18.78 -7.19
N GLU A 49 39.47 -17.78 -6.80
CA GLU A 49 39.32 -17.29 -5.42
C GLU A 49 38.17 -17.98 -4.67
N ILE A 50 37.12 -18.41 -5.39
CA ILE A 50 35.93 -19.07 -4.83
C ILE A 50 35.48 -20.29 -5.64
N ASP A 51 35.12 -21.36 -4.92
CA ASP A 51 34.47 -22.56 -5.46
C ASP A 51 33.11 -22.71 -4.76
N LEU A 52 32.04 -22.48 -5.52
CA LEU A 52 30.66 -22.48 -5.04
C LEU A 52 30.01 -23.85 -5.35
N PRO A 53 29.84 -24.74 -4.35
CA PRO A 53 29.35 -26.09 -4.57
C PRO A 53 27.90 -26.09 -5.04
N LEU A 54 27.58 -27.00 -5.96
CA LEU A 54 26.21 -27.27 -6.41
C LEU A 54 25.72 -28.62 -5.87
N HIS A 55 24.53 -28.61 -5.26
CA HIS A 55 23.94 -29.72 -4.54
C HIS A 55 22.78 -30.36 -5.33
N GLU A 56 22.66 -31.67 -5.27
CA GLU A 56 21.47 -32.37 -5.78
C GLU A 56 20.36 -32.31 -4.72
N PRO A 57 19.13 -31.87 -5.09
CA PRO A 57 18.01 -31.78 -4.16
C PRO A 57 17.49 -33.17 -3.80
N VAL A 58 17.14 -33.38 -2.53
CA VAL A 58 16.51 -34.62 -2.06
C VAL A 58 15.03 -34.60 -2.42
N LEU A 59 14.58 -35.56 -3.24
CA LEU A 59 13.21 -35.60 -3.74
C LEU A 59 12.22 -36.15 -2.71
N LEU A 60 10.92 -35.84 -2.88
CA LEU A 60 9.87 -36.31 -1.97
C LEU A 60 9.79 -37.84 -1.89
N GLU A 61 9.95 -38.52 -3.03
CA GLU A 61 10.00 -40.00 -3.09
C GLU A 61 11.20 -40.62 -2.36
N GLU A 62 12.29 -39.87 -2.18
CA GLU A 62 13.53 -40.35 -1.52
C GLU A 62 13.42 -40.29 0.01
N LYS A 63 12.41 -39.60 0.56
CA LYS A 63 12.24 -39.35 2.01
C LYS A 63 11.61 -40.50 2.81
N GLY A 64 11.03 -41.51 2.16
CA GLY A 64 10.38 -42.65 2.85
C GLY A 64 9.19 -42.26 3.73
N SER A 65 8.82 -43.11 4.69
CA SER A 65 7.89 -42.74 5.79
C SER A 65 8.68 -42.25 7.01
N SER A 66 8.07 -41.40 7.84
CA SER A 66 8.67 -40.95 9.10
C SER A 66 7.59 -40.67 10.16
N PRO A 67 7.89 -40.79 11.47
CA PRO A 67 6.93 -40.50 12.53
C PRO A 67 6.34 -39.09 12.45
N SER A 68 7.15 -38.10 12.05
CA SER A 68 6.71 -36.71 11.86
C SER A 68 5.74 -36.56 10.69
N ARG A 69 5.98 -37.25 9.57
CA ARG A 69 5.08 -37.27 8.40
C ARG A 69 3.75 -37.94 8.76
N ASP A 70 3.81 -39.09 9.43
CA ASP A 70 2.64 -39.83 9.88
C ASP A 70 1.78 -39.01 10.87
N LEU A 71 2.42 -38.24 11.76
CA LEU A 71 1.73 -37.34 12.68
C LEU A 71 1.00 -36.21 11.95
N ILE A 72 1.64 -35.57 10.97
CA ILE A 72 0.99 -34.53 10.14
C ILE A 72 -0.21 -35.12 9.38
N LEU A 73 -0.05 -36.28 8.74
CA LEU A 73 -1.11 -36.93 7.96
C LEU A 73 -2.28 -37.40 8.84
N LYS A 74 -2.00 -37.92 10.05
CA LYS A 74 -3.06 -38.28 11.04
C LYS A 74 -3.80 -37.04 11.56
N GLY A 75 -3.07 -35.98 11.92
CA GLY A 75 -3.66 -34.72 12.36
C GLY A 75 -4.53 -34.07 11.28
N GLN A 76 -4.08 -34.13 10.01
CA GLN A 76 -4.86 -33.71 8.86
C GLN A 76 -6.14 -34.53 8.70
N GLY A 77 -6.05 -35.86 8.85
CA GLY A 77 -7.22 -36.74 8.86
C GLY A 77 -8.28 -36.28 9.86
N TRP A 78 -7.92 -36.08 11.12
CA TRP A 78 -8.85 -35.66 12.18
C TRP A 78 -9.41 -34.24 11.98
N LEU A 79 -8.61 -33.30 11.46
CA LEU A 79 -9.05 -31.92 11.18
C LEU A 79 -10.05 -31.81 10.03
N TRP A 80 -10.11 -32.80 9.14
CA TRP A 80 -10.95 -32.76 7.94
C TRP A 80 -11.95 -33.92 7.84
N GLU A 81 -11.95 -34.88 8.76
CA GLU A 81 -12.98 -35.92 8.87
C GLU A 81 -14.35 -35.31 9.18
N TYR A 82 -15.31 -35.48 8.27
CA TYR A 82 -16.65 -34.87 8.32
C TYR A 82 -17.36 -34.94 9.68
N ARG A 83 -17.26 -36.08 10.40
CA ARG A 83 -17.97 -36.31 11.67
C ARG A 83 -17.40 -35.54 12.86
N ILE A 84 -16.10 -35.27 12.88
CA ILE A 84 -15.40 -34.69 14.03
C ILE A 84 -14.72 -33.34 13.74
N SER A 85 -14.47 -33.02 12.46
CA SER A 85 -13.82 -31.79 11.99
C SER A 85 -14.32 -30.50 12.66
N PRO A 86 -15.63 -30.24 12.84
CA PRO A 86 -16.11 -29.04 13.53
C PRO A 86 -15.64 -28.97 15.00
N LEU A 87 -15.66 -30.10 15.70
CA LEU A 87 -15.20 -30.19 17.09
C LEU A 87 -13.67 -30.08 17.17
N VAL A 88 -12.94 -30.82 16.32
CA VAL A 88 -11.46 -30.81 16.29
C VAL A 88 -10.93 -29.43 15.92
N LYS A 89 -11.54 -28.72 14.96
CA LYS A 89 -11.18 -27.33 14.62
C LYS A 89 -11.51 -26.36 15.76
N LYS A 90 -12.65 -26.52 16.44
CA LYS A 90 -13.01 -25.70 17.61
C LYS A 90 -12.05 -25.92 18.79
N VAL A 91 -11.60 -27.15 19.02
CA VAL A 91 -10.57 -27.45 20.02
C VAL A 91 -9.20 -26.89 19.57
N SER A 92 -8.81 -27.12 18.32
CA SER A 92 -7.56 -26.60 17.73
C SER A 92 -7.46 -25.07 17.85
N ALA A 93 -8.57 -24.34 17.65
CA ALA A 93 -8.65 -22.89 17.85
C ALA A 93 -8.35 -22.43 19.30
N LEU A 94 -8.55 -23.29 20.30
CA LEU A 94 -8.23 -23.04 21.72
C LEU A 94 -6.83 -23.52 22.12
N THR A 95 -6.05 -24.08 21.18
CA THR A 95 -4.70 -24.62 21.44
C THR A 95 -3.62 -23.93 20.61
N PRO A 96 -2.33 -24.11 20.96
CA PRO A 96 -1.21 -23.71 20.09
C PRO A 96 -1.08 -24.53 18.80
N LEU A 97 -1.94 -25.53 18.55
CA LEU A 97 -1.87 -26.37 17.34
C LEU A 97 -2.56 -25.69 16.16
N PRO A 98 -1.92 -25.61 14.97
CA PRO A 98 -2.52 -25.00 13.80
C PRO A 98 -3.59 -25.89 13.15
N ILE A 99 -4.59 -25.25 12.56
CA ILE A 99 -5.50 -25.87 11.59
C ILE A 99 -4.73 -25.97 10.27
N ILE A 100 -4.18 -27.14 9.98
CA ILE A 100 -3.44 -27.39 8.74
C ILE A 100 -4.39 -27.60 7.54
N PRO A 101 -3.95 -27.29 6.30
CA PRO A 101 -4.77 -27.42 5.08
C PRO A 101 -5.35 -28.82 4.83
N SER A 102 -6.33 -28.91 3.92
CA SER A 102 -6.92 -30.19 3.50
C SER A 102 -5.89 -31.10 2.81
N ARG A 103 -6.18 -32.40 2.76
CA ARG A 103 -5.28 -33.40 2.16
C ARG A 103 -5.03 -33.16 0.69
N GLU A 104 -6.07 -32.77 -0.04
CA GLU A 104 -6.04 -32.47 -1.47
C GLU A 104 -5.16 -31.24 -1.72
N SER A 105 -5.39 -30.18 -0.93
CA SER A 105 -4.61 -28.93 -0.99
C SER A 105 -3.12 -29.20 -0.73
N LEU A 106 -2.81 -29.99 0.29
CA LEU A 106 -1.44 -30.33 0.67
C LEU A 106 -0.75 -31.20 -0.40
N ILE A 107 -1.44 -32.22 -0.93
CA ILE A 107 -0.91 -33.08 -2.00
C ILE A 107 -0.59 -32.25 -3.25
N VAL A 108 -1.44 -31.29 -3.63
CA VAL A 108 -1.19 -30.41 -4.79
C VAL A 108 0.06 -29.56 -4.56
N GLU A 109 0.22 -28.93 -3.39
CA GLU A 109 1.38 -28.07 -3.11
C GLU A 109 2.68 -28.90 -2.94
N THR A 110 2.66 -30.05 -2.25
CA THR A 110 3.86 -30.91 -2.14
C THR A 110 4.27 -31.53 -3.47
N SER A 111 3.30 -31.91 -4.32
CA SER A 111 3.57 -32.36 -5.69
C SER A 111 4.17 -31.26 -6.55
N LYS A 112 3.69 -30.01 -6.42
CA LYS A 112 4.24 -28.83 -7.09
C LYS A 112 5.67 -28.53 -6.63
N LEU A 113 5.94 -28.58 -5.33
CA LEU A 113 7.29 -28.45 -4.77
C LEU A 113 8.22 -29.53 -5.34
N ASN A 114 7.81 -30.79 -5.29
CA ASN A 114 8.61 -31.91 -5.80
C ASN A 114 8.84 -31.82 -7.32
N ALA A 115 7.85 -31.40 -8.10
CA ALA A 115 8.00 -31.18 -9.54
C ALA A 115 9.00 -30.06 -9.86
N ASN A 116 9.07 -29.01 -9.03
CA ASN A 116 10.09 -27.97 -9.17
C ASN A 116 11.49 -28.50 -8.83
N GLU A 117 11.63 -29.30 -7.77
CA GLU A 117 12.91 -29.93 -7.41
C GLU A 117 13.40 -30.93 -8.46
N LYS A 118 12.49 -31.68 -9.10
CA LYS A 118 12.82 -32.57 -10.23
C LYS A 118 13.43 -31.81 -11.40
N LYS A 119 12.94 -30.60 -11.71
CA LYS A 119 13.55 -29.72 -12.73
C LYS A 119 14.95 -29.27 -12.30
N LEU A 120 15.14 -28.97 -11.01
CA LEU A 120 16.43 -28.57 -10.45
C LEU A 120 17.43 -29.72 -10.29
N LYS A 121 16.99 -30.99 -10.28
CA LYS A 121 17.91 -32.15 -10.15
C LYS A 121 18.91 -32.26 -11.29
N LEU A 122 18.56 -31.79 -12.50
CA LEU A 122 19.47 -31.73 -13.65
C LEU A 122 20.43 -30.53 -13.59
N SER A 123 19.95 -29.35 -13.17
CA SER A 123 20.78 -28.13 -13.07
C SER A 123 21.62 -28.07 -11.79
N LYS A 124 21.27 -28.89 -10.79
CA LYS A 124 21.64 -28.76 -9.37
C LYS A 124 21.17 -27.44 -8.74
N ARG A 125 21.29 -27.35 -7.42
CA ARG A 125 20.88 -26.22 -6.57
C ARG A 125 22.12 -25.59 -5.94
N CYS A 126 22.20 -24.25 -5.91
CA CYS A 126 23.34 -23.52 -5.31
C CYS A 126 23.36 -23.47 -3.77
N TYR A 127 22.47 -24.19 -3.10
CA TYR A 127 22.36 -24.23 -1.63
C TYR A 127 21.73 -25.56 -1.18
N ARG A 128 21.78 -25.86 0.11
CA ARG A 128 21.00 -26.93 0.76
C ARG A 128 19.77 -26.39 1.48
N ASP A 129 18.66 -27.10 1.40
CA ASP A 129 17.39 -26.72 2.06
C ASP A 129 17.26 -27.35 3.44
N MET A 130 17.09 -26.53 4.48
CA MET A 130 16.87 -27.05 5.83
C MET A 130 15.63 -27.95 5.89
N LEU A 131 14.52 -27.57 5.24
CA LEU A 131 13.33 -28.42 5.21
C LEU A 131 13.47 -29.53 4.18
N LEU A 132 13.68 -29.19 2.90
CA LEU A 132 13.57 -30.19 1.83
C LEU A 132 14.71 -31.20 1.84
N ASP A 133 15.94 -30.85 2.21
CA ASP A 133 17.06 -31.79 2.24
C ASP A 133 17.22 -32.48 3.61
N TYR A 134 17.13 -31.73 4.73
CA TYR A 134 17.45 -32.28 6.05
C TYR A 134 16.27 -32.78 6.91
N TYR A 135 15.07 -32.22 6.82
CA TYR A 135 13.91 -32.68 7.61
C TYR A 135 13.18 -33.81 6.87
N ASP A 136 12.68 -34.83 7.56
CA ASP A 136 11.97 -35.94 6.91
C ASP A 136 10.57 -35.54 6.43
N ALA A 137 9.84 -34.76 7.24
CA ALA A 137 8.53 -34.19 6.89
C ALA A 137 8.65 -32.76 6.31
N GLY A 138 9.78 -32.46 5.65
CA GLY A 138 10.12 -31.12 5.18
C GLY A 138 9.20 -30.59 4.08
N TYR A 139 8.85 -31.45 3.13
CA TYR A 139 7.91 -31.13 2.04
C TYR A 139 6.52 -30.77 2.58
N GLU A 140 6.00 -31.57 3.52
CA GLU A 140 4.71 -31.32 4.16
C GLU A 140 4.75 -30.01 4.94
N SER A 141 5.82 -29.76 5.70
CA SER A 141 6.01 -28.52 6.47
C SER A 141 6.03 -27.29 5.57
N ALA A 142 6.79 -27.33 4.46
CA ALA A 142 6.85 -26.25 3.48
C ALA A 142 5.51 -26.06 2.74
N GLY A 143 4.82 -27.15 2.38
CA GLY A 143 3.51 -27.11 1.74
C GLY A 143 2.43 -26.49 2.63
N ILE A 144 2.38 -26.90 3.91
CA ILE A 144 1.48 -26.31 4.92
C ILE A 144 1.73 -24.80 5.05
N TRP A 145 3.00 -24.40 5.18
CA TRP A 145 3.38 -22.98 5.27
C TRP A 145 2.94 -22.19 4.03
N ASN A 146 3.27 -22.66 2.83
CA ASN A 146 2.96 -21.99 1.57
C ASN A 146 1.44 -21.79 1.35
N ILE A 147 0.63 -22.79 1.68
CA ILE A 147 -0.83 -22.70 1.55
C ILE A 147 -1.40 -21.67 2.54
N LEU A 148 -1.00 -21.74 3.81
CA LEU A 148 -1.48 -20.81 4.84
C LEU A 148 -1.02 -19.37 4.56
N GLN A 149 0.18 -19.18 4.01
CA GLN A 149 0.65 -17.87 3.56
C GLN A 149 -0.15 -17.34 2.36
N ARG A 150 -0.48 -18.17 1.37
CA ARG A 150 -1.30 -17.77 0.20
C ARG A 150 -2.76 -17.45 0.58
N GLN A 151 -3.25 -18.04 1.67
CA GLN A 151 -4.59 -17.80 2.21
C GLN A 151 -4.64 -16.64 3.22
N ASP A 152 -3.53 -15.93 3.44
CA ASP A 152 -3.37 -14.90 4.49
C ASP A 152 -3.88 -15.40 5.87
N ALA A 153 -3.65 -16.69 6.18
CA ALA A 153 -4.13 -17.38 7.38
C ALA A 153 -3.26 -17.11 8.62
N VAL A 154 -3.09 -15.82 8.95
CA VAL A 154 -2.16 -15.29 9.94
C VAL A 154 -2.22 -15.97 11.31
N GLY A 155 -3.43 -16.28 11.80
CA GLY A 155 -3.62 -16.94 13.09
C GLY A 155 -2.94 -18.30 13.16
N GLU A 156 -2.99 -19.08 12.08
CA GLU A 156 -2.40 -20.42 12.00
C GLU A 156 -0.90 -20.36 11.71
N LEU A 157 -0.42 -19.36 10.96
CA LEU A 157 1.01 -19.08 10.79
C LEU A 157 1.71 -18.74 12.12
N LYS A 158 1.06 -17.94 12.99
CA LYS A 158 1.58 -17.65 14.34
C LYS A 158 1.73 -18.90 15.19
N LYS A 159 0.76 -19.82 15.12
CA LYS A 159 0.82 -21.11 15.81
C LYS A 159 1.95 -22.00 15.29
N LEU A 160 2.17 -22.05 13.97
CA LEU A 160 3.31 -22.77 13.38
C LEU A 160 4.66 -22.26 13.90
N ILE A 161 4.84 -20.94 14.02
CA ILE A 161 6.05 -20.35 14.61
C ILE A 161 6.19 -20.70 16.09
N ALA A 162 5.10 -20.70 16.86
CA ALA A 162 5.14 -21.15 18.25
C ALA A 162 5.61 -22.62 18.38
N LEU A 163 5.29 -23.46 17.40
CA LEU A 163 5.73 -24.86 17.32
C LEU A 163 7.16 -25.05 16.76
N GLN A 164 7.82 -24.01 16.24
CA GLN A 164 9.17 -24.09 15.67
C GLN A 164 10.17 -24.77 16.63
N LYS A 165 10.10 -24.47 17.93
CA LYS A 165 10.97 -25.12 18.94
C LYS A 165 10.81 -26.64 18.92
N ASN A 166 9.58 -27.11 19.02
CA ASN A 166 9.29 -28.55 19.10
C ASN A 166 9.66 -29.25 17.78
N ASN A 167 9.53 -28.57 16.65
CA ASN A 167 9.96 -29.09 15.36
C ASN A 167 11.49 -29.22 15.28
N ASP A 168 12.23 -28.21 15.73
CA ASP A 168 13.71 -28.24 15.78
C ASP A 168 14.22 -29.30 16.77
N ASP A 169 13.61 -29.41 17.96
CA ASP A 169 13.93 -30.43 18.97
C ASP A 169 13.68 -31.85 18.40
N ASN A 170 12.54 -32.08 17.72
CA ASN A 170 12.17 -33.39 17.16
C ASN A 170 13.07 -33.83 15.98
N ASN A 171 13.64 -32.88 15.21
CA ASN A 171 14.52 -33.19 14.07
C ASN A 171 16.01 -33.09 14.44
N TYR A 172 16.35 -32.70 15.68
CA TYR A 172 17.72 -32.34 16.10
C TYR A 172 18.80 -33.34 15.68
N SER A 173 18.69 -34.58 16.15
CA SER A 173 19.72 -35.61 15.94
C SER A 173 19.91 -35.96 14.46
N LEU A 174 18.80 -35.99 13.71
CA LEU A 174 18.76 -36.29 12.29
C LEU A 174 19.46 -35.20 11.46
N VAL A 175 19.10 -33.94 11.72
CA VAL A 175 19.66 -32.76 11.05
C VAL A 175 21.15 -32.63 11.37
N LYS A 176 21.53 -32.78 12.65
CA LYS A 176 22.94 -32.74 13.08
C LYS A 176 23.75 -33.80 12.35
N GLN A 177 23.28 -35.05 12.31
CA GLN A 177 24.01 -36.15 11.68
C GLN A 177 24.18 -35.94 10.18
N ARG A 178 23.09 -35.63 9.45
CA ARG A 178 23.14 -35.39 8.00
C ARG A 178 24.08 -34.24 7.62
N LEU A 179 24.08 -33.15 8.38
CA LEU A 179 25.03 -32.03 8.18
C LEU A 179 26.48 -32.44 8.45
N LEU A 180 26.73 -33.15 9.55
CA LEU A 180 28.06 -33.63 9.90
C LEU A 180 28.63 -34.59 8.84
N ASP A 181 27.78 -35.45 8.26
CA ASP A 181 28.15 -36.37 7.18
C ASP A 181 28.45 -35.61 5.87
N ASP A 182 27.64 -34.61 5.48
CA ASP A 182 27.94 -33.72 4.35
C ASP A 182 29.30 -33.00 4.53
N PHE A 183 29.63 -32.51 5.73
CA PHE A 183 30.90 -31.82 6.00
C PHE A 183 32.10 -32.78 6.00
N LYS A 184 31.97 -33.96 6.63
CA LYS A 184 33.02 -35.00 6.63
C LYS A 184 33.29 -35.53 5.23
N LYS A 185 32.24 -35.79 4.44
CA LYS A 185 32.36 -36.24 3.04
C LYS A 185 33.13 -35.24 2.20
N ALA A 186 32.76 -33.96 2.24
CA ALA A 186 33.46 -32.91 1.49
C ALA A 186 34.96 -32.82 1.86
N ALA A 187 35.30 -32.98 3.15
CA ALA A 187 36.69 -33.02 3.61
C ALA A 187 37.44 -34.26 3.12
N GLN A 188 36.80 -35.45 3.16
CA GLN A 188 37.37 -36.72 2.67
C GLN A 188 37.60 -36.70 1.14
N GLU A 189 36.76 -36.00 0.39
CA GLU A 189 36.91 -35.76 -1.05
C GLU A 189 37.96 -34.68 -1.38
N GLY A 190 38.70 -34.17 -0.38
CA GLY A 190 39.74 -33.15 -0.56
C GLY A 190 39.21 -31.73 -0.81
N LYS A 191 37.90 -31.51 -0.62
CA LYS A 191 37.20 -30.23 -0.84
C LYS A 191 36.47 -29.75 0.43
N PRO A 192 37.14 -29.62 1.59
CA PRO A 192 36.48 -29.12 2.79
C PRO A 192 35.89 -27.72 2.57
N TYR A 193 34.71 -27.48 3.14
CA TYR A 193 34.10 -26.15 3.18
C TYR A 193 34.92 -25.22 4.09
N THR A 194 34.97 -23.93 3.75
CA THR A 194 35.70 -22.92 4.54
C THR A 194 34.80 -22.17 5.51
N GLU A 195 33.52 -22.04 5.20
CA GLU A 195 32.52 -21.29 5.95
C GLU A 195 31.12 -21.83 5.65
N ILE A 196 30.16 -21.59 6.54
CA ILE A 196 28.73 -21.83 6.29
C ILE A 196 28.03 -20.49 6.17
N ILE A 197 27.18 -20.32 5.15
CA ILE A 197 26.31 -19.16 5.03
C ILE A 197 24.85 -19.61 5.10
N SER A 198 24.12 -19.06 6.06
CA SER A 198 22.77 -19.49 6.44
C SER A 198 21.80 -18.32 6.34
N THR A 199 20.62 -18.54 5.74
CA THR A 199 19.49 -17.59 5.80
C THR A 199 18.29 -18.13 6.59
N GLN A 200 18.31 -19.40 7.03
CA GLN A 200 17.20 -20.00 7.77
C GLN A 200 17.24 -19.67 9.28
N ALA A 201 16.07 -19.69 9.93
CA ALA A 201 15.94 -19.59 11.39
C ALA A 201 15.75 -20.96 12.10
N MET A 202 15.67 -22.06 11.34
CA MET A 202 15.35 -23.40 11.82
C MET A 202 16.59 -24.28 11.91
N GLY A 203 16.57 -25.25 12.83
CA GLY A 203 17.64 -26.24 13.00
C GLY A 203 18.98 -25.67 13.51
N LEU A 204 19.01 -24.40 13.93
CA LEU A 204 20.24 -23.71 14.33
C LEU A 204 21.05 -24.43 15.43
N PRO A 205 20.43 -25.00 16.49
CA PRO A 205 21.17 -25.77 17.50
C PRO A 205 21.89 -26.99 16.90
N ALA A 206 21.21 -27.76 16.04
CA ALA A 206 21.76 -28.94 15.38
C ALA A 206 22.89 -28.58 14.41
N LEU A 207 22.75 -27.47 13.67
CA LEU A 207 23.80 -26.93 12.81
C LEU A 207 25.05 -26.54 13.62
N CYS A 208 24.88 -25.79 14.71
CA CYS A 208 26.01 -25.38 15.55
C CYS A 208 26.78 -26.59 16.10
N ASP A 209 26.07 -27.62 16.57
CA ASP A 209 26.70 -28.82 17.11
C ASP A 209 27.36 -29.69 16.03
N ALA A 210 26.82 -29.74 14.81
CA ALA A 210 27.47 -30.39 13.67
C ALA A 210 28.79 -29.69 13.31
N VAL A 211 28.82 -28.35 13.29
CA VAL A 211 30.04 -27.56 13.06
C VAL A 211 31.07 -27.76 14.17
N ILE A 212 30.63 -27.76 15.45
CA ILE A 212 31.50 -28.02 16.60
C ILE A 212 32.17 -29.39 16.49
N GLU A 213 31.39 -30.44 16.19
CA GLU A 213 31.90 -31.81 16.09
C GLU A 213 32.79 -32.00 14.86
N TYR A 214 32.41 -31.40 13.72
CA TYR A 214 33.26 -31.37 12.52
C TYR A 214 34.61 -30.69 12.80
N ASN A 215 34.61 -29.53 13.47
CA ASN A 215 35.83 -28.81 13.84
C ASN A 215 36.73 -29.61 14.80
N GLN A 216 36.14 -30.35 15.73
CA GLN A 216 36.89 -31.26 16.62
C GLN A 216 37.50 -32.44 15.84
N TRP A 217 36.74 -33.06 14.94
CA TRP A 217 37.21 -34.15 14.08
C TRP A 217 38.32 -33.68 13.12
N SER A 218 38.09 -32.57 12.41
CA SER A 218 38.98 -32.04 11.37
C SER A 218 40.33 -31.60 11.95
N ARG A 219 40.35 -31.02 13.16
CA ARG A 219 41.58 -30.70 13.91
C ARG A 219 42.45 -31.93 14.21
N VAL A 220 41.87 -33.12 14.33
CA VAL A 220 42.61 -34.38 14.57
C VAL A 220 43.08 -35.00 13.25
N GLN A 221 42.30 -34.90 12.18
CA GLN A 221 42.59 -35.54 10.89
C GLN A 221 43.48 -34.70 9.96
N HIS A 222 43.51 -33.38 10.10
CA HIS A 222 44.13 -32.47 9.13
C HIS A 222 45.11 -31.46 9.79
N PRO A 223 46.42 -31.53 9.51
CA PRO A 223 47.41 -30.62 10.10
C PRO A 223 47.22 -29.13 9.74
N ALA A 224 46.64 -28.84 8.56
CA ALA A 224 46.36 -27.50 8.06
C ALA A 224 44.89 -27.10 8.26
N PHE A 225 44.35 -27.35 9.45
CA PHE A 225 42.94 -27.11 9.79
C PHE A 225 42.59 -25.63 9.93
N THR A 226 41.59 -25.18 9.17
CA THR A 226 40.87 -23.91 9.38
C THR A 226 39.49 -24.22 10.00
N PRO A 227 39.12 -23.63 11.15
CA PRO A 227 37.80 -23.81 11.74
C PRO A 227 36.67 -23.33 10.84
N LEU A 228 35.67 -24.18 10.65
CA LEU A 228 34.42 -23.84 9.99
C LEU A 228 33.58 -22.94 10.92
N VAL A 229 33.09 -21.81 10.41
CA VAL A 229 32.26 -20.82 11.12
C VAL A 229 30.93 -20.59 10.40
N ILE A 230 29.92 -20.08 11.11
CA ILE A 230 28.57 -19.86 10.58
C ILE A 230 28.29 -18.37 10.42
N HIS A 231 27.92 -17.94 9.22
CA HIS A 231 27.43 -16.61 8.89
C HIS A 231 25.91 -16.65 8.75
N GLN A 232 25.20 -16.22 9.81
CA GLN A 232 23.75 -16.19 9.86
C GLN A 232 23.24 -14.83 9.39
N TYR A 233 22.58 -14.83 8.23
CA TYR A 233 21.91 -13.67 7.67
C TYR A 233 20.43 -13.66 8.04
N PHE A 234 19.92 -12.47 8.37
CA PHE A 234 18.54 -12.24 8.77
C PHE A 234 17.75 -11.78 7.55
N THR A 235 16.78 -12.57 7.10
CA THR A 235 15.98 -12.26 5.89
C THR A 235 14.82 -11.29 6.15
N ASP A 236 14.63 -10.91 7.41
CA ASP A 236 13.75 -9.86 7.90
C ASP A 236 14.59 -8.83 8.68
N LEU A 237 14.09 -7.60 8.85
CA LEU A 237 14.84 -6.58 9.57
C LEU A 237 14.88 -6.91 11.07
N PRO A 238 16.05 -6.81 11.74
CA PRO A 238 16.20 -7.00 13.18
C PRO A 238 15.40 -5.94 13.94
N THR A 239 14.18 -6.32 14.33
CA THR A 239 13.16 -5.48 14.96
C THR A 239 12.52 -6.27 16.10
N HIS A 240 11.81 -5.60 17.01
CA HIS A 240 11.09 -6.28 18.09
C HIS A 240 10.03 -7.27 17.58
N GLY A 241 9.54 -7.10 16.34
CA GLY A 241 8.62 -8.03 15.69
C GLY A 241 9.25 -9.34 15.21
N ALA A 242 10.58 -9.36 14.96
CA ALA A 242 11.32 -10.47 14.33
C ALA A 242 11.66 -11.63 15.28
N VAL A 243 10.71 -11.98 16.15
CA VAL A 243 10.86 -12.99 17.22
C VAL A 243 11.17 -14.40 16.69
N HIS A 244 10.82 -14.71 15.44
CA HIS A 244 11.11 -15.98 14.77
C HIS A 244 12.61 -16.22 14.52
N PHE A 245 13.42 -15.16 14.43
CA PHE A 245 14.89 -15.27 14.43
C PHE A 245 15.47 -15.23 15.84
N PHE A 246 15.04 -14.29 16.68
CA PHE A 246 15.64 -14.09 18.00
C PHE A 246 15.29 -15.18 19.02
N ASN A 247 14.13 -15.82 18.92
CA ASN A 247 13.74 -16.91 19.83
C ASN A 247 14.60 -18.18 19.66
N PRO A 248 14.92 -18.66 18.43
CA PRO A 248 15.94 -19.68 18.24
C PRO A 248 17.33 -19.25 18.74
N LEU A 249 17.78 -18.04 18.37
CA LEU A 249 19.13 -17.56 18.69
C LEU A 249 19.38 -17.42 20.21
N SER A 250 18.40 -16.93 20.97
CA SER A 250 18.49 -16.77 22.43
C SER A 250 18.50 -18.09 23.20
N ARG A 251 18.18 -19.22 22.56
CA ARG A 251 18.27 -20.57 23.14
C ARG A 251 19.62 -21.25 22.89
N LEU A 252 20.44 -20.72 21.98
CA LEU A 252 21.77 -21.26 21.72
C LEU A 252 22.64 -21.13 22.97
N SER A 253 23.34 -22.20 23.32
CA SER A 253 24.35 -22.16 24.38
C SER A 253 25.50 -21.23 24.01
N LYS A 254 26.24 -20.73 25.01
CA LYS A 254 27.45 -19.91 24.82
C LYS A 254 28.40 -20.48 23.75
N LYS A 255 28.66 -21.80 23.78
CA LYS A 255 29.55 -22.48 22.83
C LYS A 255 28.99 -22.47 21.39
N GLN A 256 27.67 -22.55 21.23
CA GLN A 256 27.00 -22.49 19.93
C GLN A 256 26.96 -21.06 19.39
N GLN A 257 26.65 -20.07 20.24
CA GLN A 257 26.72 -18.65 19.87
C GLN A 257 28.12 -18.29 19.35
N GLN A 258 29.18 -18.75 20.01
CA GLN A 258 30.58 -18.50 19.62
C GLN A 258 30.96 -19.02 18.22
N GLN A 259 30.21 -19.97 17.63
CA GLN A 259 30.42 -20.42 16.25
C GLN A 259 29.73 -19.53 15.20
N MET A 260 28.87 -18.61 15.63
CA MET A 260 27.94 -17.90 14.77
C MET A 260 28.19 -16.40 14.76
N HIS A 261 28.26 -15.85 13.56
CA HIS A 261 28.29 -14.43 13.25
C HIS A 261 26.91 -14.01 12.73
N LEU A 262 26.32 -12.98 13.32
CA LEU A 262 24.99 -12.47 12.96
C LEU A 262 25.10 -11.26 12.03
N TYR A 263 24.28 -11.26 10.98
CA TYR A 263 24.25 -10.21 9.95
C TYR A 263 22.79 -9.78 9.69
N GLY A 264 22.51 -8.49 9.80
CA GLY A 264 21.18 -7.94 9.51
C GLY A 264 21.22 -6.47 9.13
N LEU A 265 20.16 -6.00 8.45
CA LEU A 265 20.03 -4.61 8.00
C LEU A 265 19.34 -3.73 9.06
N GLY A 266 20.06 -2.80 9.66
CA GLY A 266 19.61 -1.94 10.75
C GLY A 266 19.70 -2.63 12.12
N MET A 267 20.74 -3.44 12.33
CA MET A 267 21.05 -4.06 13.62
C MET A 267 21.49 -2.99 14.62
N SER A 268 20.83 -2.89 15.78
CA SER A 268 21.09 -1.83 16.77
C SER A 268 21.26 -2.38 18.18
N GLU A 269 21.99 -1.63 19.03
CA GLU A 269 22.27 -2.07 20.41
C GLU A 269 20.98 -2.29 21.21
N ASP A 270 19.94 -1.49 20.98
CA ASP A 270 18.65 -1.63 21.67
C ASP A 270 17.94 -2.95 21.32
N VAL A 271 17.93 -3.33 20.04
CA VAL A 271 17.36 -4.61 19.58
C VAL A 271 18.14 -5.77 20.19
N ILE A 272 19.47 -5.69 20.14
CA ILE A 272 20.37 -6.68 20.72
C ILE A 272 20.17 -6.84 22.23
N ARG A 273 20.18 -5.75 23.01
CA ARG A 273 19.95 -5.76 24.46
C ARG A 273 18.56 -6.28 24.83
N THR A 274 17.56 -6.08 23.96
CA THR A 274 16.20 -6.60 24.18
C THR A 274 16.14 -8.12 24.11
N PHE A 275 16.83 -8.72 23.14
CA PHE A 275 16.78 -10.17 22.91
C PHE A 275 17.89 -10.96 23.63
N PHE A 276 19.00 -10.32 23.97
CA PHE A 276 20.14 -10.90 24.68
C PHE A 276 20.49 -10.11 25.97
N PRO A 277 19.53 -9.93 26.91
CA PRO A 277 19.71 -9.05 28.08
C PRO A 277 20.75 -9.55 29.09
N LYS A 278 21.15 -10.83 29.02
CA LYS A 278 22.21 -11.43 29.86
C LYS A 278 23.61 -11.29 29.23
N GLY A 279 23.72 -10.54 28.14
CA GLY A 279 24.89 -10.52 27.29
C GLY A 279 24.80 -11.52 26.14
N GLU A 280 25.75 -11.40 25.23
CA GLU A 280 25.83 -12.10 23.95
C GLU A 280 27.22 -12.75 23.83
N ASP A 281 27.25 -13.99 23.36
CA ASP A 281 28.48 -14.74 23.15
C ASP A 281 28.73 -15.05 21.66
N PHE A 282 28.07 -14.32 20.76
CA PHE A 282 28.23 -14.50 19.31
C PHE A 282 29.66 -14.17 18.86
N GLY A 283 30.16 -14.91 17.85
CA GLY A 283 31.48 -14.65 17.26
C GLY A 283 31.59 -13.26 16.62
N GLY A 284 30.46 -12.67 16.24
CA GLY A 284 30.35 -11.27 15.81
C GLY A 284 28.91 -10.89 15.52
N ILE A 285 28.60 -9.59 15.63
CA ILE A 285 27.29 -9.03 15.27
C ILE A 285 27.54 -7.82 14.40
N TYR A 286 26.91 -7.83 13.23
CA TYR A 286 27.19 -6.93 12.14
C TYR A 286 25.93 -6.23 11.66
N ASP A 287 25.99 -4.90 11.58
CA ASP A 287 25.03 -4.12 10.82
C ASP A 287 25.52 -4.01 9.37
N ILE A 288 24.61 -4.30 8.43
CA ILE A 288 24.88 -4.30 6.99
C ILE A 288 24.15 -3.10 6.36
N PRO A 289 24.84 -2.16 5.70
CA PRO A 289 24.20 -1.09 4.94
C PRO A 289 23.34 -1.63 3.78
N PRO A 290 22.20 -0.98 3.41
CA PRO A 290 21.30 -1.52 2.39
C PRO A 290 21.97 -1.83 1.05
N LYS A 291 22.93 -0.99 0.63
CA LYS A 291 23.64 -1.11 -0.65
C LYS A 291 24.68 -2.22 -0.69
N ASP A 292 25.23 -2.58 0.47
CA ASP A 292 26.30 -3.58 0.61
C ASP A 292 25.74 -4.94 1.04
N ASN A 293 24.42 -5.08 1.08
CA ASN A 293 23.71 -6.26 1.56
C ASN A 293 23.73 -7.40 0.53
N PRO A 294 24.46 -8.51 0.79
CA PRO A 294 24.58 -9.60 -0.17
C PRO A 294 23.27 -10.38 -0.35
N MET A 295 22.25 -10.19 0.50
CA MET A 295 20.92 -10.76 0.27
C MET A 295 20.12 -10.03 -0.81
N VAL A 296 20.50 -8.79 -1.17
CA VAL A 296 19.90 -8.05 -2.27
C VAL A 296 20.50 -8.56 -3.57
N ARG A 297 19.64 -9.00 -4.49
CA ARG A 297 20.08 -9.53 -5.79
C ARG A 297 20.84 -8.43 -6.58
N PRO A 298 22.02 -8.72 -7.17
CA PRO A 298 22.93 -7.69 -7.68
C PRO A 298 22.31 -6.69 -8.65
N GLY A 299 21.35 -7.11 -9.49
CA GLY A 299 20.69 -6.25 -10.47
C GLY A 299 19.96 -5.05 -9.88
N PHE A 300 19.46 -5.11 -8.63
CA PHE A 300 18.82 -3.95 -7.98
C PHE A 300 19.82 -2.86 -7.57
N THR A 301 21.11 -3.21 -7.47
CA THR A 301 22.21 -2.30 -7.14
C THR A 301 23.02 -1.87 -8.36
N ASP A 302 22.74 -2.42 -9.54
CA ASP A 302 23.45 -2.18 -10.79
C ASP A 302 23.14 -0.77 -11.37
N PRO A 303 24.14 0.12 -11.51
CA PRO A 303 23.95 1.46 -12.10
C PRO A 303 23.52 1.47 -13.57
N ASP A 304 23.80 0.42 -14.34
CA ASP A 304 23.40 0.32 -15.74
C ASP A 304 21.91 -0.02 -15.88
N LEU A 305 21.34 -0.71 -14.89
CA LEU A 305 19.93 -1.01 -14.76
C LEU A 305 19.11 0.09 -14.05
N ASP A 306 19.77 1.11 -13.47
CA ASP A 306 19.10 2.28 -12.89
C ASP A 306 18.43 3.14 -13.98
N TYR A 307 17.12 3.03 -14.10
CA TYR A 307 16.28 3.80 -15.02
C TYR A 307 15.56 4.98 -14.33
N SER A 308 15.89 5.29 -13.07
CA SER A 308 15.39 6.52 -12.39
C SER A 308 15.82 7.80 -13.13
N LYS A 309 16.95 7.73 -13.85
CA LYS A 309 17.47 8.76 -14.78
C LYS A 309 16.62 8.96 -16.06
N PHE A 310 15.73 8.02 -16.38
CA PHE A 310 14.83 8.04 -17.54
C PHE A 310 13.36 8.37 -17.19
N PHE A 311 13.05 8.76 -15.95
CA PHE A 311 11.69 9.06 -15.48
C PHE A 311 10.91 10.06 -16.38
N HIS A 312 11.60 11.03 -16.99
CA HIS A 312 11.07 12.00 -17.97
C HIS A 312 11.64 11.83 -19.37
N LYS A 313 12.00 10.61 -19.75
CA LYS A 313 12.60 10.31 -21.05
C LYS A 313 11.97 9.05 -21.60
N SER A 314 12.02 8.89 -22.91
CA SER A 314 11.76 7.59 -23.51
C SER A 314 12.86 6.62 -23.06
N CYS A 315 12.47 5.38 -22.81
CA CYS A 315 13.39 4.28 -22.52
C CYS A 315 12.81 2.97 -23.03
N LYS A 316 13.68 1.96 -23.16
CA LYS A 316 13.32 0.62 -23.58
C LYS A 316 13.92 -0.36 -22.58
N PHE A 317 13.11 -1.29 -22.08
CA PHE A 317 13.57 -2.45 -21.32
C PHE A 317 12.87 -3.69 -21.86
N TYR A 318 13.27 -4.87 -21.40
CA TYR A 318 12.59 -6.12 -21.72
C TYR A 318 12.14 -6.80 -20.44
N LEU A 319 11.02 -7.51 -20.52
CA LEU A 319 10.57 -8.45 -19.49
C LEU A 319 10.58 -9.86 -20.10
N LEU A 320 10.53 -10.87 -19.24
CA LEU A 320 10.33 -12.26 -19.67
C LEU A 320 8.84 -12.54 -19.86
N ASP A 321 8.48 -13.27 -20.91
CA ASP A 321 7.13 -13.80 -21.14
C ASP A 321 6.95 -15.21 -20.55
N SER A 322 5.84 -15.90 -20.85
CA SER A 322 5.51 -17.24 -20.34
C SER A 322 6.56 -18.30 -20.66
N ASP A 323 7.22 -18.15 -21.80
CA ASP A 323 8.18 -19.10 -22.35
C ASP A 323 9.62 -18.72 -21.96
N ASN A 324 9.76 -17.62 -21.20
CA ASN A 324 10.99 -16.96 -20.78
C ASN A 324 11.75 -16.29 -21.93
N GLU A 325 11.07 -15.98 -23.03
CA GLU A 325 11.62 -15.15 -24.10
C GLU A 325 11.56 -13.66 -23.71
N LYS A 326 12.41 -12.84 -24.33
CA LYS A 326 12.56 -11.43 -23.99
C LYS A 326 11.56 -10.58 -24.78
N GLN A 327 10.48 -10.16 -24.14
CA GLN A 327 9.51 -9.22 -24.71
C GLN A 327 9.94 -7.77 -24.47
N ASP A 328 10.08 -7.01 -25.55
CA ASP A 328 10.46 -5.59 -25.53
C ASP A 328 9.32 -4.64 -25.14
N TYR A 329 9.57 -3.79 -24.14
CA TYR A 329 8.65 -2.71 -23.73
C TYR A 329 9.28 -1.34 -23.99
N ARG A 330 8.53 -0.50 -24.70
CA ARG A 330 8.90 0.91 -24.96
C ARG A 330 8.06 1.82 -24.10
N ILE A 331 8.74 2.70 -23.40
CA ILE A 331 8.17 3.77 -22.59
C ILE A 331 8.41 5.09 -23.31
N THR A 332 7.38 5.92 -23.46
CA THR A 332 7.52 7.27 -24.02
C THR A 332 7.97 8.27 -22.93
N ALA A 333 8.43 9.44 -23.34
CA ALA A 333 8.76 10.49 -22.38
C ALA A 333 7.52 10.88 -21.57
N ASP A 334 7.72 11.10 -20.27
CA ASP A 334 6.71 11.61 -19.33
C ASP A 334 5.49 10.67 -19.10
N GLU A 335 5.49 9.48 -19.72
CA GLU A 335 4.50 8.42 -19.54
C GLU A 335 4.42 7.96 -18.07
N GLN A 336 3.20 7.93 -17.51
CA GLN A 336 2.95 7.51 -16.13
C GLN A 336 2.75 6.00 -16.05
N ILE A 337 3.63 5.35 -15.30
CA ILE A 337 3.68 3.90 -15.16
C ILE A 337 3.46 3.53 -13.70
N ALA A 338 2.66 2.48 -13.48
CA ALA A 338 2.55 1.81 -12.20
C ALA A 338 3.01 0.35 -12.32
N THR A 339 3.65 -0.16 -11.28
CA THR A 339 3.98 -1.58 -11.14
C THR A 339 3.33 -2.14 -9.88
N ILE A 340 2.63 -3.27 -10.01
CA ILE A 340 2.03 -4.02 -8.92
C ILE A 340 2.83 -5.31 -8.74
N LEU A 341 3.48 -5.46 -7.59
CA LEU A 341 4.35 -6.58 -7.19
C LEU A 341 3.90 -7.08 -5.80
N LEU A 342 2.80 -7.84 -5.74
CA LEU A 342 2.32 -8.42 -4.46
C LEU A 342 2.99 -9.76 -4.11
N GLY A 343 4.20 -10.00 -4.64
CA GLY A 343 5.03 -11.18 -4.37
C GLY A 343 4.66 -12.42 -5.19
N SER A 344 5.36 -13.52 -4.92
CA SER A 344 5.15 -14.83 -5.58
C SER A 344 3.88 -15.57 -5.12
N GLN A 345 3.17 -15.03 -4.14
CA GLN A 345 1.87 -15.50 -3.63
C GLN A 345 0.84 -14.38 -3.77
N ALA A 346 0.70 -13.82 -4.97
CA ALA A 346 -0.22 -12.72 -5.25
C ALA A 346 -1.65 -13.10 -4.82
N SER A 347 -2.31 -12.22 -4.04
CA SER A 347 -3.68 -12.42 -3.58
C SER A 347 -4.69 -11.73 -4.51
N ASN A 348 -5.98 -12.00 -4.33
CA ASN A 348 -7.07 -11.37 -5.09
C ASN A 348 -7.10 -9.84 -4.99
N ASP A 349 -6.38 -9.23 -4.04
CA ASP A 349 -6.25 -7.78 -3.92
C ASP A 349 -5.35 -7.17 -5.01
N THR A 350 -4.54 -7.99 -5.70
CA THR A 350 -3.65 -7.56 -6.80
C THR A 350 -4.40 -6.78 -7.88
N VAL A 351 -5.58 -7.24 -8.28
CA VAL A 351 -6.38 -6.60 -9.34
C VAL A 351 -7.15 -5.38 -8.86
N LYS A 352 -7.45 -5.25 -7.56
CA LYS A 352 -8.28 -4.16 -7.01
C LYS A 352 -7.64 -2.77 -7.19
N TYR A 353 -6.31 -2.69 -7.29
CA TYR A 353 -5.59 -1.45 -7.53
C TYR A 353 -5.70 -0.94 -8.99
N ILE A 354 -5.98 -1.82 -9.95
CA ILE A 354 -5.89 -1.52 -11.39
C ILE A 354 -6.90 -0.43 -11.78
N GLU A 355 -8.16 -0.54 -11.35
CA GLU A 355 -9.19 0.47 -11.67
C GLU A 355 -8.83 1.85 -11.12
N THR A 356 -8.30 1.91 -9.90
CA THR A 356 -7.89 3.18 -9.27
C THR A 356 -6.74 3.83 -10.05
N LEU A 357 -5.79 3.03 -10.54
CA LEU A 357 -4.70 3.50 -11.40
C LEU A 357 -5.21 3.98 -12.78
N LEU A 358 -6.13 3.23 -13.42
CA LEU A 358 -6.75 3.64 -14.68
C LEU A 358 -7.50 4.98 -14.55
N LYS A 359 -8.32 5.14 -13.49
CA LYS A 359 -9.03 6.40 -13.16
C LYS A 359 -8.07 7.55 -12.88
N ASN A 360 -6.89 7.26 -12.32
CA ASN A 360 -5.83 8.24 -12.09
C ASN A 360 -4.95 8.50 -13.34
N GLY A 361 -5.33 8.01 -14.51
CA GLY A 361 -4.75 8.38 -15.79
C GLY A 361 -3.48 7.63 -16.20
N TYR A 362 -3.04 6.63 -15.42
CA TYR A 362 -1.85 5.83 -15.73
C TYR A 362 -1.94 5.20 -17.12
N GLN A 363 -0.90 5.36 -17.94
CA GLN A 363 -0.85 4.87 -19.32
C GLN A 363 -0.45 3.39 -19.38
N LYS A 364 0.44 2.93 -18.49
CA LYS A 364 0.80 1.51 -18.36
C LYS A 364 0.76 1.06 -16.89
N ILE A 365 0.16 -0.11 -16.66
CA ILE A 365 0.04 -0.77 -15.36
C ILE A 365 0.61 -2.18 -15.51
N PHE A 366 1.82 -2.41 -15.00
CA PHE A 366 2.47 -3.72 -15.01
C PHE A 366 1.99 -4.54 -13.81
N VAL A 367 1.38 -5.69 -14.07
CA VAL A 367 0.80 -6.57 -13.04
C VAL A 367 1.60 -7.86 -12.99
N LEU A 368 2.48 -7.99 -11.99
CA LEU A 368 3.33 -9.17 -11.82
C LEU A 368 2.50 -10.32 -11.25
N GLY A 369 2.55 -11.47 -11.93
CA GLY A 369 1.61 -12.57 -11.69
C GLY A 369 0.23 -12.35 -12.33
N GLY A 370 0.06 -11.34 -13.20
CA GLY A 370 -1.24 -10.99 -13.79
C GLY A 370 -1.92 -12.10 -14.59
N HIS A 371 -1.17 -13.12 -15.03
CA HIS A 371 -1.72 -14.33 -15.66
C HIS A 371 -2.62 -15.16 -14.71
N LEU A 372 -2.43 -15.05 -13.40
CA LEU A 372 -3.25 -15.73 -12.40
C LEU A 372 -4.66 -15.10 -12.24
N PHE A 373 -4.84 -13.89 -12.76
CA PHE A 373 -6.06 -13.09 -12.64
C PHE A 373 -6.62 -12.69 -14.01
N GLU A 374 -6.46 -13.57 -15.01
CA GLU A 374 -6.78 -13.23 -16.39
C GLU A 374 -8.25 -12.80 -16.56
N LYS A 375 -9.18 -13.52 -15.90
CA LYS A 375 -10.63 -13.23 -15.95
C LYS A 375 -10.95 -11.87 -15.34
N GLU A 376 -10.44 -11.62 -14.14
CA GLU A 376 -10.65 -10.38 -13.40
C GLU A 376 -10.06 -9.17 -14.14
N ILE A 377 -8.90 -9.35 -14.82
CA ILE A 377 -8.32 -8.31 -15.67
C ILE A 377 -9.16 -8.10 -16.94
N GLN A 378 -9.66 -9.15 -17.60
CA GLN A 378 -10.58 -9.03 -18.75
C GLN A 378 -11.91 -8.34 -18.36
N GLU A 379 -12.43 -8.60 -17.16
CA GLU A 379 -13.59 -7.91 -16.58
C GLU A 379 -13.32 -6.43 -16.27
N ILE A 380 -12.08 -6.05 -15.98
CA ILE A 380 -11.67 -4.64 -15.89
C ILE A 380 -11.56 -4.04 -17.30
N GLU A 381 -10.87 -4.69 -18.23
CA GLU A 381 -10.70 -4.20 -19.61
C GLU A 381 -12.03 -3.94 -20.31
N SER A 382 -13.01 -4.85 -20.16
CA SER A 382 -14.36 -4.70 -20.74
C SER A 382 -15.17 -3.54 -20.13
N ARG A 383 -14.85 -3.09 -18.90
CA ARG A 383 -15.44 -1.90 -18.26
C ARG A 383 -14.74 -0.59 -18.62
N TYR A 384 -13.52 -0.65 -19.16
CA TYR A 384 -12.77 0.53 -19.64
C TYR A 384 -12.30 0.37 -21.11
N PRO A 385 -13.18 0.05 -22.08
CA PRO A 385 -12.81 -0.20 -23.47
C PRO A 385 -12.21 1.02 -24.20
N GLN A 386 -12.39 2.22 -23.64
CA GLN A 386 -11.74 3.45 -24.09
C GLN A 386 -10.25 3.57 -23.68
N LEU A 387 -9.74 2.65 -22.85
CA LEU A 387 -8.36 2.59 -22.37
C LEU A 387 -7.66 1.28 -22.78
N PRO A 388 -7.65 0.89 -24.07
CA PRO A 388 -7.07 -0.37 -24.51
C PRO A 388 -5.56 -0.44 -24.24
N ASN A 389 -5.05 -1.65 -24.04
CA ASN A 389 -3.61 -1.97 -23.92
C ASN A 389 -2.87 -1.24 -22.79
N ARG A 390 -3.58 -0.73 -21.77
CA ARG A 390 -2.96 -0.09 -20.60
C ARG A 390 -2.52 -1.07 -19.51
N ILE A 391 -3.08 -2.27 -19.47
CA ILE A 391 -2.73 -3.30 -18.48
C ILE A 391 -1.74 -4.26 -19.12
N VAL A 392 -0.57 -4.42 -18.50
CA VAL A 392 0.46 -5.36 -18.93
C VAL A 392 0.48 -6.52 -17.96
N ARG A 393 -0.08 -7.67 -18.37
CA ARG A 393 -0.03 -8.93 -17.63
C ARG A 393 1.39 -9.49 -17.73
N VAL A 394 2.14 -9.50 -16.63
CA VAL A 394 3.49 -10.10 -16.59
C VAL A 394 3.34 -11.54 -16.09
N SER A 395 3.61 -12.49 -16.98
CA SER A 395 3.30 -13.92 -16.77
C SER A 395 4.38 -14.67 -16.01
N SER A 396 5.65 -14.55 -16.38
CA SER A 396 6.75 -15.31 -15.75
C SER A 396 7.44 -14.57 -14.60
N ASN A 397 8.19 -15.34 -13.83
CA ASN A 397 9.09 -14.83 -12.80
C ASN A 397 10.19 -13.98 -13.43
N GLN A 398 10.18 -12.68 -13.12
CA GLN A 398 11.19 -11.75 -13.61
C GLN A 398 12.51 -11.90 -12.84
N THR A 399 13.64 -11.76 -13.54
CA THR A 399 14.95 -11.61 -12.90
C THR A 399 15.06 -10.23 -12.28
N ASP A 400 16.02 -10.04 -11.38
CA ASP A 400 16.45 -8.72 -10.93
C ASP A 400 16.89 -7.83 -12.12
N THR A 401 17.52 -8.42 -13.13
CA THR A 401 17.98 -7.73 -14.34
C THR A 401 16.86 -7.23 -15.27
N THR A 402 15.70 -7.92 -15.35
CA THR A 402 14.52 -7.38 -16.07
C THR A 402 13.65 -6.49 -15.21
N LEU A 403 13.59 -6.76 -13.90
CA LEU A 403 12.71 -6.04 -12.98
C LEU A 403 13.25 -4.67 -12.56
N THR A 404 14.57 -4.51 -12.39
CA THR A 404 15.15 -3.23 -11.92
C THR A 404 14.88 -2.05 -12.87
N PRO A 405 15.04 -2.17 -14.19
CA PRO A 405 14.68 -1.09 -15.13
C PRO A 405 13.20 -0.69 -15.06
N LEU A 406 12.29 -1.66 -14.85
CA LEU A 406 10.87 -1.40 -14.68
C LEU A 406 10.57 -0.66 -13.36
N LEU A 407 11.09 -1.18 -12.23
CA LEU A 407 10.83 -0.60 -10.91
C LEU A 407 11.44 0.80 -10.78
N THR A 408 12.68 1.00 -11.19
CA THR A 408 13.37 2.31 -11.09
C THR A 408 12.75 3.37 -12.01
N ARG A 409 12.12 2.97 -13.14
CA ARG A 409 11.37 3.87 -14.03
C ARG A 409 9.94 4.15 -13.56
N SER A 410 9.29 3.25 -12.83
CA SER A 410 7.86 3.36 -12.49
C SER A 410 7.53 4.58 -11.62
N ASN A 411 6.44 5.27 -11.90
CA ASN A 411 6.01 6.43 -11.10
C ASN A 411 5.40 6.00 -9.76
N ILE A 412 4.71 4.86 -9.73
CA ILE A 412 4.25 4.18 -8.50
C ILE A 412 4.68 2.71 -8.51
N ILE A 413 5.18 2.23 -7.37
CA ILE A 413 5.31 0.80 -7.05
C ILE A 413 4.29 0.46 -5.97
N ILE A 414 3.53 -0.63 -6.13
CA ILE A 414 2.66 -1.20 -5.10
C ILE A 414 3.21 -2.59 -4.75
N GLN A 415 3.63 -2.82 -3.50
CA GLN A 415 4.28 -4.09 -3.09
C GLN A 415 3.86 -4.58 -1.70
N ARG A 416 4.14 -5.85 -1.36
CA ARG A 416 3.98 -6.39 0.02
C ARG A 416 5.18 -6.06 0.93
N GLY A 417 5.06 -6.34 2.23
CA GLY A 417 6.02 -5.98 3.29
C GLY A 417 7.14 -6.98 3.58
N GLY A 418 7.27 -8.06 2.80
CA GLY A 418 8.24 -9.12 3.04
C GLY A 418 9.69 -8.64 3.14
N GLY A 419 10.46 -9.19 4.08
CA GLY A 419 11.77 -8.68 4.48
C GLY A 419 12.76 -8.45 3.33
N VAL A 420 12.98 -9.44 2.47
CA VAL A 420 13.89 -9.28 1.31
C VAL A 420 13.39 -8.22 0.32
N SER A 421 12.09 -8.16 0.02
CA SER A 421 11.54 -7.11 -0.86
C SER A 421 11.65 -5.71 -0.27
N VAL A 422 11.57 -5.61 1.06
CA VAL A 422 11.88 -4.38 1.80
C VAL A 422 13.37 -4.02 1.70
N MET A 423 14.29 -4.99 1.81
CA MET A 423 15.73 -4.76 1.65
C MET A 423 16.09 -4.33 0.21
N GLU A 424 15.54 -5.01 -0.79
CA GLU A 424 15.67 -4.65 -2.22
C GLU A 424 15.19 -3.20 -2.44
N ALA A 425 14.02 -2.84 -1.92
CA ALA A 425 13.49 -1.47 -1.98
C ALA A 425 14.26 -0.45 -1.10
N MET A 426 15.06 -0.86 -0.13
CA MET A 426 15.96 0.07 0.60
C MET A 426 17.27 0.33 -0.15
N ALA A 427 17.73 -0.66 -0.92
CA ALA A 427 19.00 -0.66 -1.65
C ALA A 427 18.90 0.02 -3.02
N MET A 428 17.80 -0.23 -3.74
CA MET A 428 17.55 0.22 -5.11
C MET A 428 17.61 1.76 -5.23
N PRO A 429 18.11 2.30 -6.36
CA PRO A 429 17.99 3.72 -6.67
C PRO A 429 16.54 4.11 -6.94
N HIS A 430 16.16 5.32 -6.51
CA HIS A 430 14.80 5.84 -6.69
C HIS A 430 14.83 7.27 -7.20
N ASN A 431 13.87 7.61 -8.06
CA ASN A 431 13.61 8.99 -8.41
C ASN A 431 12.85 9.69 -7.25
N PRO A 432 13.23 10.90 -6.79
CA PRO A 432 12.52 11.62 -5.72
C PRO A 432 11.02 11.90 -5.97
N GLU A 433 10.55 11.73 -7.20
CA GLU A 433 9.17 11.91 -7.64
C GLU A 433 8.36 10.59 -7.58
N GLN A 434 9.04 9.45 -7.41
CA GLN A 434 8.42 8.14 -7.26
C GLN A 434 7.70 8.01 -5.91
N ALA A 435 6.62 7.23 -5.89
CA ALA A 435 5.99 6.76 -4.65
C ALA A 435 5.97 5.23 -4.55
N ILE A 436 6.08 4.73 -3.33
CA ILE A 436 6.00 3.30 -3.02
C ILE A 436 4.89 3.09 -2.00
N LEU A 437 3.89 2.30 -2.39
CA LEU A 437 2.73 1.99 -1.58
C LEU A 437 2.84 0.53 -1.12
N ILE A 438 2.70 0.29 0.18
CA ILE A 438 2.88 -1.03 0.77
C ILE A 438 1.52 -1.63 1.11
N HIS A 439 1.11 -2.62 0.33
CA HIS A 439 -0.17 -3.29 0.42
C HIS A 439 -0.33 -4.03 1.74
N HIS A 440 -1.44 -3.73 2.40
CA HIS A 440 -2.10 -4.49 3.45
C HIS A 440 -3.51 -4.80 2.95
N THR A 441 -4.11 -5.88 3.45
CA THR A 441 -5.51 -6.19 3.20
C THR A 441 -6.41 -5.07 3.77
N ASP A 442 -7.59 -4.87 3.17
CA ASP A 442 -8.60 -4.00 3.80
C ASP A 442 -9.03 -4.66 5.12
N ALA A 443 -8.72 -4.02 6.26
CA ALA A 443 -9.32 -4.38 7.54
C ALA A 443 -10.85 -4.17 7.48
N HIS A 444 -11.60 -4.75 8.42
CA HIS A 444 -13.07 -4.65 8.45
C HIS A 444 -13.54 -3.21 8.15
N ALA A 445 -14.44 -3.09 7.16
CA ALA A 445 -14.57 -1.90 6.30
C ALA A 445 -14.98 -0.59 7.00
N ASP A 446 -15.30 -0.65 8.29
CA ASP A 446 -15.97 0.42 9.03
C ASP A 446 -15.01 1.45 9.64
N GLU A 447 -13.72 1.13 9.88
CA GLU A 447 -12.73 2.06 10.49
C GLU A 447 -11.28 1.94 9.96
N ILE A 448 -11.05 1.92 8.63
CA ILE A 448 -9.67 1.81 8.10
C ILE A 448 -8.85 3.11 8.29
N LYS A 449 -8.02 3.19 9.35
CA LYS A 449 -7.00 4.26 9.52
C LYS A 449 -5.60 3.78 9.08
N GLU A 450 -4.81 4.67 8.48
CA GLU A 450 -3.47 4.34 7.95
C GLU A 450 -2.51 3.74 9.00
N LYS A 451 -2.61 4.18 10.27
CA LYS A 451 -1.80 3.68 11.39
C LYS A 451 -2.22 2.27 11.85
N GLU A 452 -3.45 1.87 11.54
CA GLU A 452 -4.08 0.62 11.99
C GLU A 452 -3.96 -0.48 10.92
N LEU A 453 -3.39 -0.18 9.74
CA LEU A 453 -3.01 -1.18 8.75
C LEU A 453 -1.87 -2.07 9.28
N THR A 454 -2.22 -3.34 9.44
CA THR A 454 -1.35 -4.44 9.88
C THR A 454 -1.61 -5.65 8.97
N SER A 455 -0.56 -6.39 8.60
CA SER A 455 -0.75 -7.73 7.97
C SER A 455 -1.10 -8.80 9.02
N GLY A 456 -1.27 -8.38 10.28
CA GLY A 456 -1.37 -9.23 11.46
C GLY A 456 -0.05 -9.89 11.84
N ILE A 457 1.01 -9.74 11.03
CA ILE A 457 2.32 -10.38 11.20
C ILE A 457 3.34 -9.34 11.69
N SER A 458 3.78 -9.47 12.95
CA SER A 458 4.55 -8.44 13.65
C SER A 458 5.88 -8.08 12.98
N TRP A 459 6.60 -9.04 12.41
CA TRP A 459 7.87 -8.76 11.72
C TRP A 459 7.66 -8.13 10.36
N GLU A 460 6.61 -8.50 9.62
CA GLU A 460 6.28 -7.88 8.34
C GLU A 460 5.86 -6.42 8.55
N ASP A 461 4.97 -6.14 9.50
CA ASP A 461 4.60 -4.77 9.88
C ASP A 461 5.83 -3.92 10.26
N CYS A 462 6.72 -4.47 11.09
CA CYS A 462 7.97 -3.80 11.48
C CYS A 462 8.93 -3.58 10.28
N ASN A 463 8.98 -4.52 9.32
CA ASN A 463 9.74 -4.35 8.08
C ASN A 463 9.19 -3.14 7.30
N VAL A 464 7.86 -3.04 7.18
CA VAL A 464 7.20 -1.93 6.48
C VAL A 464 7.46 -0.59 7.18
N ASP A 465 7.32 -0.51 8.50
CA ASP A 465 7.52 0.74 9.24
C ASP A 465 8.98 1.24 9.13
N ARG A 466 9.94 0.32 9.13
CA ARG A 466 11.35 0.61 8.82
C ARG A 466 11.54 1.07 7.36
N LEU A 467 10.89 0.45 6.37
CA LEU A 467 10.94 0.88 4.96
C LEU A 467 10.38 2.30 4.77
N VAL A 468 9.19 2.55 5.32
CA VAL A 468 8.53 3.86 5.31
C VAL A 468 9.47 4.92 5.89
N THR A 469 10.09 4.63 7.03
CA THR A 469 11.04 5.53 7.70
C THR A 469 12.27 5.80 6.83
N ALA A 470 12.97 4.74 6.37
CA ALA A 470 14.22 4.84 5.62
C ALA A 470 14.07 5.58 4.29
N LEU A 471 12.97 5.34 3.56
CA LEU A 471 12.71 6.01 2.28
C LEU A 471 12.14 7.42 2.46
N SER A 472 11.33 7.67 3.49
CA SER A 472 10.87 9.04 3.81
C SER A 472 12.04 9.95 4.20
N GLN A 473 13.07 9.44 4.89
CA GLN A 473 14.31 10.16 5.17
C GLN A 473 15.08 10.53 3.89
N LYS A 474 15.02 9.69 2.84
CA LYS A 474 15.53 10.01 1.49
C LYS A 474 14.61 10.97 0.70
N GLY A 475 13.49 11.42 1.28
CA GLY A 475 12.55 12.36 0.66
C GLY A 475 11.52 11.73 -0.31
N LEU A 476 11.48 10.40 -0.38
CA LEU A 476 10.50 9.64 -1.19
C LEU A 476 9.14 9.59 -0.49
N ARG A 477 8.06 9.36 -1.26
CA ARG A 477 6.74 9.09 -0.68
C ARG A 477 6.57 7.58 -0.49
N THR A 478 6.74 7.10 0.73
CA THR A 478 6.51 5.69 1.08
C THR A 478 5.42 5.58 2.14
N LYS A 479 4.41 4.73 1.90
CA LYS A 479 3.16 4.69 2.69
C LYS A 479 2.58 3.28 2.80
N LYS A 480 1.99 2.92 3.95
CA LYS A 480 1.06 1.77 4.04
C LYS A 480 -0.20 2.09 3.22
N THR A 481 -0.77 1.12 2.53
CA THR A 481 -1.99 1.27 1.75
C THR A 481 -2.81 -0.01 1.76
N SER A 482 -4.10 0.12 1.46
CA SER A 482 -4.99 -0.97 1.09
C SER A 482 -5.67 -0.61 -0.24
N PRO A 483 -6.41 -1.53 -0.90
CA PRO A 483 -7.21 -1.19 -2.08
C PRO A 483 -8.13 0.02 -1.89
N GLU A 484 -8.77 0.16 -0.72
CA GLU A 484 -9.61 1.32 -0.40
C GLU A 484 -8.77 2.60 -0.23
N LEU A 485 -7.74 2.59 0.63
CA LEU A 485 -6.93 3.79 0.88
C LEU A 485 -6.21 4.29 -0.39
N ALA A 486 -5.85 3.38 -1.30
CA ALA A 486 -5.19 3.71 -2.56
C ALA A 486 -5.99 4.68 -3.44
N LYS A 487 -7.33 4.69 -3.33
CA LYS A 487 -8.19 5.68 -4.00
C LYS A 487 -7.81 7.12 -3.67
N SER A 488 -7.35 7.36 -2.44
CA SER A 488 -6.86 8.67 -1.98
C SER A 488 -5.33 8.82 -2.10
N GLU A 489 -4.57 7.75 -1.87
CA GLU A 489 -3.12 7.79 -1.81
C GLU A 489 -2.44 7.91 -3.18
N ILE A 490 -3.01 7.33 -4.24
CA ILE A 490 -2.51 7.46 -5.62
C ILE A 490 -2.60 8.93 -6.13
N PRO A 491 -3.75 9.64 -6.02
CA PRO A 491 -3.80 11.07 -6.34
C PRO A 491 -2.81 11.92 -5.52
N ARG A 492 -2.68 11.63 -4.21
CA ARG A 492 -1.73 12.31 -3.31
C ARG A 492 -0.27 12.08 -3.71
N ALA A 493 0.06 10.90 -4.23
CA ALA A 493 1.38 10.59 -4.78
C ALA A 493 1.67 11.44 -6.02
N ARG A 494 0.74 11.51 -6.99
CA ARG A 494 0.89 12.36 -8.19
C ARG A 494 1.08 13.84 -7.85
N LEU A 495 0.30 14.38 -6.90
CA LEU A 495 0.48 15.76 -6.42
C LEU A 495 1.86 15.97 -5.76
N SER A 496 2.35 15.00 -4.96
CA SER A 496 3.68 15.07 -4.36
C SER A 496 4.79 15.07 -5.43
N ALA A 497 4.64 14.27 -6.50
CA ALA A 497 5.57 14.23 -7.62
C ALA A 497 5.65 15.58 -8.34
N ALA A 498 4.49 16.16 -8.70
CA ALA A 498 4.42 17.49 -9.33
C ALA A 498 5.07 18.59 -8.48
N LEU A 499 4.91 18.55 -7.15
CA LEU A 499 5.58 19.50 -6.24
C LEU A 499 7.11 19.34 -6.21
N VAL A 500 7.63 18.10 -6.31
CA VAL A 500 9.07 17.82 -6.42
C VAL A 500 9.64 18.31 -7.74
N LEU A 501 8.91 18.10 -8.86
CA LEU A 501 9.27 18.61 -10.18
C LEU A 501 9.47 20.13 -10.20
N LEU A 502 8.55 20.87 -9.57
CA LEU A 502 8.60 22.33 -9.53
C LEU A 502 9.79 22.83 -8.70
N ASP A 503 10.02 22.25 -7.52
CA ASP A 503 11.17 22.57 -6.68
C ASP A 503 12.49 22.33 -7.43
N LYS A 504 12.63 21.18 -8.09
CA LYS A 504 13.77 20.84 -8.95
C LYS A 504 13.92 21.82 -10.12
N SER A 505 12.83 22.18 -10.81
CA SER A 505 12.84 23.17 -11.89
C SER A 505 13.31 24.54 -11.42
N PHE A 506 12.84 25.01 -10.25
CA PHE A 506 13.29 26.28 -9.68
C PHE A 506 14.77 26.23 -9.26
N LYS A 507 15.23 25.13 -8.66
CA LYS A 507 16.64 24.92 -8.29
C LYS A 507 17.56 24.94 -9.51
N THR A 508 17.21 24.24 -10.58
CA THR A 508 17.98 24.25 -11.84
C THR A 508 18.04 25.65 -12.46
N LYS A 509 16.91 26.36 -12.53
CA LYS A 509 16.88 27.75 -13.03
C LYS A 509 17.71 28.69 -12.16
N LEU A 510 17.68 28.53 -10.83
CA LEU A 510 18.49 29.31 -9.90
C LEU A 510 19.99 29.07 -10.10
N ALA A 511 20.41 27.80 -10.19
CA ALA A 511 21.81 27.44 -10.43
C ALA A 511 22.33 28.01 -11.77
N ALA A 512 21.51 27.92 -12.83
CA ALA A 512 21.83 28.48 -14.15
C ALA A 512 21.89 30.02 -14.20
N ILE A 513 21.34 30.71 -13.19
CA ILE A 513 21.52 32.16 -13.01
C ILE A 513 22.77 32.45 -12.20
N GLN A 514 23.05 31.65 -11.17
CA GLN A 514 24.22 31.81 -10.29
C GLN A 514 25.55 31.47 -10.99
N SER A 515 25.55 30.58 -11.98
CA SER A 515 26.76 30.19 -12.74
C SER A 515 27.18 31.20 -13.81
N LYS A 516 26.38 32.24 -14.10
CA LYS A 516 26.72 33.26 -15.10
C LYS A 516 27.74 34.24 -14.53
N SER A 517 28.94 34.25 -15.09
CA SER A 517 29.95 35.29 -14.82
C SER A 517 29.43 36.65 -15.27
N PHE A 518 29.62 37.69 -14.43
CA PHE A 518 29.08 39.03 -14.65
C PHE A 518 30.16 40.07 -14.89
N SER A 519 30.76 40.06 -16.08
CA SER A 519 31.56 41.18 -16.58
C SER A 519 30.65 42.31 -17.10
N HIS A 520 30.79 43.48 -16.48
CA HIS A 520 30.37 44.82 -16.93
C HIS A 520 28.88 45.20 -17.14
N ASN A 521 27.91 44.29 -17.32
CA ASN A 521 26.50 44.73 -17.45
C ASN A 521 25.73 44.78 -16.11
N SER A 522 25.64 45.98 -15.53
CA SER A 522 25.01 46.24 -14.23
C SER A 522 23.48 46.07 -14.22
N SER A 523 22.78 46.34 -15.34
CA SER A 523 21.32 46.18 -15.41
C SER A 523 20.94 44.69 -15.49
N LEU A 524 21.65 43.92 -16.32
CA LEU A 524 21.48 42.48 -16.45
C LEU A 524 21.74 41.76 -15.12
N LYS A 525 22.83 42.13 -14.42
CA LYS A 525 23.12 41.63 -13.06
C LYS A 525 21.99 41.92 -12.08
N ARG A 526 21.38 43.12 -12.12
CA ARG A 526 20.25 43.50 -11.25
C ARG A 526 18.97 42.72 -11.56
N GLN A 527 18.68 42.47 -12.84
CA GLN A 527 17.54 41.66 -13.28
C GLN A 527 17.70 40.19 -12.86
N LEU A 528 18.88 39.61 -13.07
CA LEU A 528 19.18 38.22 -12.70
C LEU A 528 19.21 38.00 -11.19
N MET A 529 19.70 38.97 -10.40
CA MET A 529 19.59 38.92 -8.93
C MET A 529 18.13 38.97 -8.45
N LYS A 530 17.26 39.71 -9.13
CA LYS A 530 15.81 39.76 -8.85
C LYS A 530 15.13 38.42 -9.19
N GLU A 531 15.51 37.80 -10.30
CA GLU A 531 15.03 36.48 -10.73
C GLU A 531 15.51 35.36 -9.79
N ALA A 532 16.79 35.36 -9.40
CA ALA A 532 17.35 34.44 -8.40
C ALA A 532 16.67 34.59 -7.03
N SER A 533 16.42 35.82 -6.58
CA SER A 533 15.67 36.09 -5.33
C SER A 533 14.22 35.59 -5.41
N ALA A 534 13.59 35.65 -6.58
CA ALA A 534 12.27 35.08 -6.81
C ALA A 534 12.31 33.54 -6.73
N LEU A 535 13.21 32.89 -7.47
CA LEU A 535 13.36 31.44 -7.48
C LEU A 535 13.70 30.87 -6.09
N GLN A 536 14.57 31.52 -5.31
CA GLN A 536 14.83 31.15 -3.92
C GLN A 536 13.58 31.21 -3.02
N LYS A 537 12.69 32.18 -3.24
CA LYS A 537 11.39 32.25 -2.55
C LYS A 537 10.48 31.11 -3.02
N GLY A 538 10.42 30.83 -4.31
CA GLY A 538 9.66 29.69 -4.87
C GLY A 538 10.08 28.34 -4.27
N ILE A 539 11.39 28.07 -4.21
CA ILE A 539 11.99 26.86 -3.61
C ILE A 539 11.59 26.68 -2.15
N LYS A 540 11.85 27.70 -1.30
CA LYS A 540 11.50 27.66 0.13
C LYS A 540 10.01 27.41 0.35
N LEU A 541 9.18 27.86 -0.59
CA LEU A 541 7.74 27.77 -0.48
C LEU A 541 7.17 26.44 -0.98
N ALA A 542 7.66 25.90 -2.09
CA ALA A 542 7.32 24.54 -2.53
C ALA A 542 7.63 23.53 -1.42
N ALA A 543 8.80 23.66 -0.78
CA ALA A 543 9.17 22.88 0.40
C ALA A 543 8.20 23.08 1.59
N SER A 544 7.90 24.33 1.97
CA SER A 544 6.96 24.61 3.06
C SER A 544 5.53 24.14 2.76
N PHE A 545 5.09 24.17 1.50
CA PHE A 545 3.77 23.73 1.10
C PHE A 545 3.66 22.20 1.19
N ARG A 546 4.67 21.47 0.68
CA ARG A 546 4.78 20.00 0.81
C ARG A 546 4.73 19.56 2.27
N GLN A 547 5.45 20.25 3.17
CA GLN A 547 5.45 19.95 4.61
C GLN A 547 4.09 20.23 5.28
N ARG A 548 3.40 21.33 4.90
CA ARG A 548 2.09 21.66 5.49
C ARG A 548 0.95 20.78 4.98
N LEU A 549 1.02 20.31 3.73
CA LEU A 549 0.02 19.41 3.15
C LEU A 549 -0.02 18.06 3.90
N SER A 550 1.12 17.55 4.35
CA SER A 550 1.17 16.31 5.15
C SER A 550 0.58 16.50 6.55
N PHE A 551 0.80 17.66 7.18
CA PHE A 551 0.26 17.97 8.50
C PHE A 551 -1.27 18.20 8.47
N PHE A 552 -1.75 18.91 7.44
CA PHE A 552 -3.17 19.26 7.32
C PHE A 552 -4.09 18.04 7.14
N ASN A 553 -3.65 17.01 6.41
CA ASN A 553 -4.43 15.80 6.18
C ASN A 553 -4.60 14.92 7.44
N ARG A 554 -3.70 15.02 8.42
CA ARG A 554 -3.75 14.24 9.66
C ARG A 554 -4.83 14.74 10.62
N PHE A 555 -5.18 16.03 10.53
CA PHE A 555 -6.09 16.71 11.45
C PHE A 555 -7.58 16.54 11.10
N ILE A 556 -7.93 16.31 9.83
CA ILE A 556 -9.34 16.26 9.40
C ILE A 556 -9.99 14.90 9.70
N LEU A 557 -9.27 13.79 9.51
CA LEU A 557 -9.86 12.44 9.56
C LEU A 557 -9.94 11.87 10.99
N GLU A 558 -8.92 12.09 11.83
CA GLU A 558 -8.85 11.44 13.15
C GLU A 558 -9.84 12.08 14.15
N ASP A 559 -10.07 13.40 14.08
CA ASP A 559 -10.94 14.12 15.02
C ASP A 559 -12.43 14.16 14.62
N PHE A 560 -12.76 14.01 13.33
CA PHE A 560 -14.16 14.09 12.87
C PHE A 560 -14.94 12.78 13.12
N VAL A 561 -14.28 11.62 12.99
CA VAL A 561 -14.87 10.32 13.33
C VAL A 561 -15.13 10.20 14.84
N ALA A 562 -14.19 10.68 15.66
CA ALA A 562 -14.35 10.73 17.13
C ALA A 562 -15.56 11.57 17.58
N LEU A 563 -16.03 12.50 16.75
CA LEU A 563 -17.20 13.34 17.03
C LEU A 563 -18.53 12.61 16.80
N LEU A 564 -18.60 11.73 15.80
CA LEU A 564 -19.82 10.99 15.42
C LEU A 564 -20.10 9.80 16.35
N SER A 565 -19.05 9.20 16.91
CA SER A 565 -19.15 8.09 17.87
C SER A 565 -19.56 8.52 19.30
N HIS A 566 -19.88 9.81 19.51
CA HIS A 566 -20.13 10.36 20.84
C HIS A 566 -21.53 9.98 21.39
N PRO A 567 -21.64 9.41 22.62
CA PRO A 567 -22.90 8.86 23.15
C PRO A 567 -24.12 9.79 23.12
N LEU A 568 -23.91 11.10 23.34
CA LEU A 568 -24.98 12.11 23.35
C LEU A 568 -25.74 12.26 22.02
N ILE A 569 -25.19 11.77 20.89
CA ILE A 569 -25.88 11.81 19.58
C ILE A 569 -26.92 10.66 19.48
N LYS A 570 -26.79 9.62 20.32
CA LYS A 570 -27.58 8.37 20.25
C LYS A 570 -28.95 8.46 20.93
N GLU A 571 -29.16 9.46 21.80
CA GLU A 571 -30.33 9.50 22.71
C GLU A 571 -31.41 10.52 22.31
N GLU A 572 -31.14 11.46 21.39
CA GLU A 572 -32.12 12.48 20.95
C GLU A 572 -32.34 12.49 19.42
N PRO A 573 -33.13 11.56 18.84
CA PRO A 573 -33.37 11.48 17.40
C PRO A 573 -34.05 12.72 16.79
N GLN A 574 -34.70 13.56 17.61
CA GLN A 574 -35.26 14.84 17.16
C GLN A 574 -34.19 15.88 16.79
N ARG A 575 -32.94 15.72 17.25
CA ARG A 575 -31.79 16.50 16.77
C ARG A 575 -31.17 15.93 15.49
N LEU A 576 -31.47 14.67 15.16
CA LEU A 576 -31.14 14.03 13.90
C LEU A 576 -32.06 14.50 12.75
N LEU A 577 -33.33 14.80 13.02
CA LEU A 577 -34.29 15.29 12.01
C LEU A 577 -33.84 16.57 11.26
N PRO A 578 -33.34 17.63 11.93
CA PRO A 578 -32.74 18.79 11.25
C PRO A 578 -31.44 18.45 10.50
N LEU A 579 -30.70 17.44 10.96
CA LEU A 579 -29.43 16.99 10.37
C LEU A 579 -29.68 16.17 9.09
N MET A 580 -30.75 15.36 9.09
CA MET A 580 -31.29 14.64 7.93
C MET A 580 -31.94 15.59 6.93
N SER A 581 -32.73 16.57 7.40
CA SER A 581 -33.27 17.61 6.51
C SER A 581 -32.15 18.50 5.95
N ALA A 582 -31.07 18.81 6.68
CA ALA A 582 -29.93 19.51 6.08
C ALA A 582 -29.26 18.68 4.95
N TYR A 583 -29.22 17.36 5.11
CA TYR A 583 -28.71 16.42 4.10
C TYR A 583 -29.60 16.32 2.84
N GLU A 584 -30.90 16.57 3.00
CA GLU A 584 -31.96 16.58 1.99
C GLU A 584 -31.63 17.46 0.76
N SER A 585 -30.87 18.54 0.97
CA SER A 585 -30.46 19.47 -0.10
C SER A 585 -29.19 19.09 -0.87
N CYS A 586 -28.52 17.97 -0.53
CA CYS A 586 -27.27 17.55 -1.17
C CYS A 586 -27.48 16.36 -2.13
N THR A 587 -27.99 16.63 -3.32
CA THR A 587 -28.58 15.64 -4.23
C THR A 587 -27.70 15.33 -5.46
N THR A 588 -26.54 14.71 -5.22
CA THR A 588 -25.65 14.19 -6.29
C THR A 588 -25.63 12.66 -6.34
N GLN A 589 -25.23 12.10 -7.48
CA GLN A 589 -25.34 10.66 -7.76
C GLN A 589 -24.46 9.78 -6.84
N GLN A 590 -23.31 10.28 -6.39
CA GLN A 590 -22.46 9.62 -5.40
C GLN A 590 -23.01 9.77 -3.98
N SER A 591 -23.64 10.91 -3.66
CA SER A 591 -24.41 11.09 -2.42
C SER A 591 -25.61 10.14 -2.38
N SER A 592 -26.26 9.88 -3.52
CA SER A 592 -27.33 8.87 -3.65
C SER A 592 -26.82 7.43 -3.49
N ALA A 593 -25.59 7.12 -3.89
CA ALA A 593 -24.97 5.81 -3.67
C ALA A 593 -24.53 5.60 -2.20
N ASN A 594 -24.00 6.65 -1.58
CA ASN A 594 -23.65 6.64 -0.15
C ASN A 594 -24.91 6.69 0.74
N TRP A 595 -25.97 7.38 0.33
CA TRP A 595 -27.29 7.25 0.93
C TRP A 595 -27.93 5.91 0.62
N GLU A 596 -27.73 5.28 -0.55
CA GLU A 596 -28.15 3.90 -0.78
C GLU A 596 -27.46 2.97 0.21
N ILE A 597 -26.17 3.15 0.50
CA ILE A 597 -25.46 2.36 1.51
C ILE A 597 -26.04 2.62 2.91
N VAL A 598 -26.24 3.88 3.31
CA VAL A 598 -26.78 4.24 4.64
C VAL A 598 -28.26 3.85 4.80
N LEU A 599 -29.10 4.04 3.77
CA LEU A 599 -30.50 3.58 3.74
C LEU A 599 -30.57 2.06 3.68
N ASN A 600 -29.81 1.37 2.82
CA ASN A 600 -29.82 -0.09 2.80
C ASN A 600 -29.32 -0.66 4.14
N SER A 601 -28.37 -0.04 4.84
CA SER A 601 -28.02 -0.40 6.22
C SER A 601 -29.15 -0.12 7.23
N LEU A 602 -29.89 0.98 7.10
CA LEU A 602 -31.05 1.30 7.96
C LEU A 602 -32.32 0.48 7.64
N LEU A 603 -32.43 -0.06 6.41
CA LEU A 603 -33.58 -0.80 5.88
C LEU A 603 -33.39 -2.32 5.89
N SER A 604 -32.14 -2.82 5.89
CA SER A 604 -31.81 -4.25 5.99
C SER A 604 -31.97 -4.79 7.41
N GLU A 605 -31.90 -3.93 8.42
CA GLU A 605 -32.40 -4.24 9.75
C GLU A 605 -33.93 -4.08 9.81
N ASN A 606 -34.63 -4.90 10.60
CA ASN A 606 -36.09 -4.87 10.83
C ASN A 606 -36.58 -3.61 11.60
N ARG A 607 -36.06 -2.42 11.29
CA ARG A 607 -36.17 -1.19 12.09
C ARG A 607 -37.04 -0.08 11.48
N LEU A 608 -37.67 -0.32 10.32
CA LEU A 608 -38.80 0.49 9.83
C LEU A 608 -40.05 0.31 10.71
N THR A 609 -40.02 0.91 11.89
CA THR A 609 -41.22 1.08 12.72
C THR A 609 -42.20 2.05 12.06
N SER A 610 -43.50 1.86 12.29
CA SER A 610 -44.56 2.76 11.80
C SER A 610 -44.28 4.23 12.13
N SER A 611 -43.69 4.50 13.30
CA SER A 611 -43.20 5.80 13.77
C SER A 611 -42.33 6.55 12.76
N TRP A 612 -41.46 5.86 12.02
CA TRP A 612 -40.59 6.49 11.01
C TRP A 612 -41.36 6.86 9.73
N LEU A 613 -42.22 5.96 9.26
CA LEU A 613 -43.04 6.21 8.06
C LEU A 613 -44.08 7.31 8.28
N THR A 614 -44.66 7.41 9.47
CA THR A 614 -45.61 8.49 9.83
C THR A 614 -44.94 9.87 9.86
N LYS A 615 -43.64 9.94 10.21
CA LYS A 615 -42.87 11.20 10.26
C LYS A 615 -42.41 11.67 8.88
N LEU A 616 -42.09 10.74 7.97
CA LEU A 616 -41.81 11.05 6.56
C LEU A 616 -43.07 11.44 5.76
N SER A 617 -44.27 11.31 6.33
CA SER A 617 -45.53 11.79 5.78
C SER A 617 -45.99 13.17 6.31
N HIS A 618 -45.12 13.93 6.96
CA HIS A 618 -45.45 15.31 7.36
C HIS A 618 -45.63 16.22 6.14
N PRO A 619 -46.63 17.14 6.10
CA PRO A 619 -46.93 17.97 4.92
C PRO A 619 -45.78 18.89 4.47
N GLU A 620 -44.83 19.17 5.34
CA GLU A 620 -43.65 20.02 5.07
C GLU A 620 -42.58 19.28 4.23
N ALA A 621 -42.63 17.95 4.14
CA ALA A 621 -41.75 17.13 3.30
C ALA A 621 -42.31 16.98 1.86
N ASN A 622 -42.64 18.12 1.23
CA ASN A 622 -43.26 18.22 -0.09
C ASN A 622 -42.38 19.00 -1.10
N GLU A 623 -41.05 18.84 -1.03
CA GLU A 623 -40.17 19.34 -2.09
C GLU A 623 -40.18 18.41 -3.33
N PRO A 624 -40.10 18.95 -4.57
CA PRO A 624 -40.19 18.15 -5.80
C PRO A 624 -39.16 17.01 -5.88
N PHE A 625 -37.92 17.24 -5.45
CA PHE A 625 -36.88 16.22 -5.45
C PHE A 625 -37.21 15.04 -4.51
N LEU A 626 -37.77 15.31 -3.33
CA LEU A 626 -38.22 14.23 -2.45
C LEU A 626 -39.37 13.46 -3.06
N SER A 627 -40.31 14.14 -3.70
CA SER A 627 -41.41 13.47 -4.40
C SER A 627 -40.86 12.49 -5.46
N ARG A 628 -39.91 12.95 -6.29
CA ARG A 628 -39.24 12.15 -7.32
C ARG A 628 -38.56 10.89 -6.75
N GLU A 629 -37.70 11.06 -5.75
CA GLU A 629 -36.91 9.93 -5.26
C GLU A 629 -37.70 9.02 -4.32
N VAL A 630 -38.72 9.53 -3.62
CA VAL A 630 -39.71 8.71 -2.93
C VAL A 630 -40.56 7.90 -3.93
N HIS A 631 -40.97 8.47 -5.07
CA HIS A 631 -41.63 7.71 -6.14
C HIS A 631 -40.73 6.59 -6.69
N ARG A 632 -39.45 6.90 -6.94
CA ARG A 632 -38.44 5.91 -7.38
C ARG A 632 -38.26 4.79 -6.35
N CYS A 633 -38.06 5.11 -5.07
CA CYS A 633 -37.90 4.12 -3.99
C CYS A 633 -39.17 3.27 -3.78
N ILE A 634 -40.37 3.86 -3.89
CA ILE A 634 -41.64 3.13 -3.81
C ILE A 634 -41.72 2.11 -4.96
N ILE A 635 -41.41 2.50 -6.21
CA ILE A 635 -41.43 1.58 -7.36
C ILE A 635 -40.36 0.49 -7.24
N LEU A 636 -39.13 0.82 -6.85
CA LEU A 636 -38.07 -0.17 -6.62
C LEU A 636 -38.46 -1.18 -5.55
N ARG A 637 -39.04 -0.74 -4.43
CA ARG A 637 -39.52 -1.66 -3.39
C ARG A 637 -40.74 -2.46 -3.83
N MET A 638 -41.64 -1.91 -4.65
CA MET A 638 -42.72 -2.68 -5.28
C MET A 638 -42.16 -3.77 -6.21
N MET A 639 -41.13 -3.47 -7.02
CA MET A 639 -40.46 -4.47 -7.87
C MET A 639 -39.76 -5.56 -7.06
N GLU A 640 -39.14 -5.21 -5.92
CA GLU A 640 -38.52 -6.17 -5.00
C GLU A 640 -39.56 -7.05 -4.31
N LEU A 641 -40.62 -6.45 -3.74
CA LEU A 641 -41.73 -7.18 -3.13
C LEU A 641 -42.36 -8.16 -4.14
N LYS A 642 -42.57 -7.73 -5.39
CA LYS A 642 -43.05 -8.60 -6.49
C LYS A 642 -42.16 -9.84 -6.69
N LYS A 643 -40.83 -9.72 -6.56
CA LYS A 643 -39.92 -10.89 -6.64
C LYS A 643 -40.12 -11.85 -5.46
N SER A 644 -40.37 -11.32 -4.26
CA SER A 644 -40.64 -12.12 -3.05
C SER A 644 -42.07 -12.70 -2.96
N LEU A 645 -43.00 -12.29 -3.82
CA LEU A 645 -44.36 -12.84 -3.84
C LEU A 645 -44.39 -14.28 -4.38
N PRO A 646 -45.29 -15.12 -3.84
CA PRO A 646 -45.71 -16.39 -4.45
C PRO A 646 -46.07 -16.27 -5.94
N GLU A 647 -45.94 -17.37 -6.69
CA GLU A 647 -46.11 -17.37 -8.14
C GLU A 647 -47.55 -17.05 -8.61
N ASP A 648 -48.54 -17.33 -7.77
CA ASP A 648 -49.96 -17.01 -7.99
C ASP A 648 -50.32 -15.55 -7.66
N GLU A 649 -49.60 -14.93 -6.71
CA GLU A 649 -49.77 -13.52 -6.34
C GLU A 649 -48.93 -12.56 -7.21
N ARG A 650 -47.78 -13.03 -7.73
CA ARG A 650 -46.86 -12.24 -8.56
C ARG A 650 -47.51 -11.63 -9.82
N PRO A 651 -48.45 -12.28 -10.53
CA PRO A 651 -49.19 -11.69 -11.65
C PRO A 651 -50.04 -10.49 -11.25
N VAL A 652 -50.61 -10.49 -10.04
CA VAL A 652 -51.44 -9.37 -9.53
C VAL A 652 -50.56 -8.12 -9.37
N ALA A 653 -49.41 -8.27 -8.71
CA ALA A 653 -48.41 -7.21 -8.59
C ALA A 653 -47.79 -6.82 -9.95
N ALA A 654 -47.60 -7.78 -10.85
CA ALA A 654 -47.09 -7.52 -12.20
C ALA A 654 -48.02 -6.62 -13.02
N ARG A 655 -49.33 -6.88 -12.96
CA ARG A 655 -50.35 -6.10 -13.69
C ARG A 655 -50.38 -4.65 -13.22
N ILE A 656 -50.28 -4.41 -11.90
CA ILE A 656 -50.23 -3.05 -11.35
C ILE A 656 -48.98 -2.30 -11.83
N LEU A 657 -47.82 -2.95 -11.87
CA LEU A 657 -46.59 -2.34 -12.40
C LEU A 657 -46.63 -2.12 -13.92
N ALA A 658 -47.33 -2.98 -14.67
CA ALA A 658 -47.57 -2.76 -16.10
C ALA A 658 -48.50 -1.56 -16.34
N ASP A 659 -49.64 -1.49 -15.63
CA ASP A 659 -50.57 -0.34 -15.68
C ASP A 659 -49.88 0.98 -15.28
N ILE A 660 -48.92 0.95 -14.33
CA ILE A 660 -48.07 2.11 -14.00
C ILE A 660 -47.21 2.51 -15.21
N HIS A 661 -46.52 1.55 -15.82
CA HIS A 661 -45.57 1.80 -16.90
C HIS A 661 -46.26 2.28 -18.19
N GLU A 662 -47.38 1.67 -18.58
CA GLU A 662 -48.18 2.03 -19.74
C GLU A 662 -48.69 3.47 -19.63
N ARG A 663 -49.38 3.80 -18.52
CA ARG A 663 -49.91 5.15 -18.30
C ARG A 663 -48.81 6.19 -18.14
N ALA A 664 -47.66 5.83 -17.57
CA ALA A 664 -46.49 6.72 -17.48
C ALA A 664 -45.94 7.06 -18.86
N ALA A 665 -45.84 6.09 -19.77
CA ALA A 665 -45.42 6.33 -21.15
C ALA A 665 -46.39 7.27 -21.90
N GLU A 666 -47.70 7.10 -21.67
CA GLU A 666 -48.77 7.97 -22.21
C GLU A 666 -48.86 9.35 -21.52
N ASN A 667 -48.16 9.54 -20.40
CA ASN A 667 -48.29 10.68 -19.48
C ASN A 667 -49.73 10.88 -18.90
N ASP A 668 -50.53 9.81 -18.79
CA ASP A 668 -51.88 9.83 -18.19
C ASP A 668 -51.82 9.94 -16.65
N PHE A 669 -51.46 11.13 -16.17
CA PHE A 669 -51.38 11.45 -14.74
C PHE A 669 -52.70 11.16 -13.99
N LYS A 670 -53.84 11.53 -14.58
CA LYS A 670 -55.14 11.45 -13.90
C LYS A 670 -55.59 10.00 -13.78
N GLY A 671 -55.57 9.24 -14.87
CA GLY A 671 -55.98 7.83 -14.84
C GLY A 671 -55.01 6.95 -14.07
N LEU A 672 -53.70 7.24 -14.06
CA LEU A 672 -52.77 6.51 -13.17
C LEU A 672 -53.08 6.77 -11.68
N LYS A 673 -53.31 8.03 -11.31
CA LYS A 673 -53.64 8.41 -9.92
C LYS A 673 -54.96 7.80 -9.45
N GLU A 674 -55.99 7.78 -10.32
CA GLU A 674 -57.28 7.15 -10.03
C GLU A 674 -57.16 5.62 -9.95
N LYS A 675 -56.37 4.99 -10.84
CA LYS A 675 -56.07 3.56 -10.81
C LYS A 675 -55.38 3.16 -9.51
N LEU A 676 -54.30 3.83 -9.12
CA LEU A 676 -53.54 3.50 -7.91
C LEU A 676 -54.33 3.76 -6.61
N LYS A 677 -55.30 4.70 -6.62
CA LYS A 677 -56.24 4.89 -5.51
C LYS A 677 -57.29 3.79 -5.41
N SER A 678 -57.79 3.28 -6.53
CA SER A 678 -58.85 2.26 -6.59
C SER A 678 -58.34 0.80 -6.55
N THR A 679 -57.02 0.61 -6.53
CA THR A 679 -56.38 -0.71 -6.53
C THR A 679 -56.36 -1.29 -5.11
N GLU A 680 -57.36 -2.12 -4.75
CA GLU A 680 -57.44 -2.84 -3.47
C GLU A 680 -56.90 -4.28 -3.56
N PRO A 681 -56.30 -4.84 -2.48
CA PRO A 681 -55.90 -6.25 -2.45
C PRO A 681 -57.13 -7.17 -2.51
N PRO A 682 -57.16 -8.19 -3.37
CA PRO A 682 -58.32 -9.08 -3.46
C PRO A 682 -58.54 -9.81 -2.13
N LYS A 683 -59.79 -9.83 -1.64
CA LYS A 683 -60.15 -10.27 -0.28
C LYS A 683 -59.70 -11.69 0.11
N ALA A 684 -59.37 -12.53 -0.87
CA ALA A 684 -58.85 -13.88 -0.66
C ALA A 684 -57.37 -13.93 -0.19
N TYR A 685 -56.57 -12.89 -0.45
CA TYR A 685 -55.13 -12.94 -0.17
C TYR A 685 -54.77 -12.38 1.21
N THR A 686 -54.21 -13.25 2.05
CA THR A 686 -53.79 -12.89 3.41
C THR A 686 -52.36 -12.38 3.50
N ASN A 687 -51.53 -12.59 2.45
CA ASN A 687 -50.09 -12.34 2.45
C ASN A 687 -49.71 -10.92 2.91
N PRO A 688 -48.91 -10.78 3.98
CA PRO A 688 -48.42 -9.48 4.46
C PRO A 688 -47.64 -8.67 3.42
N GLU A 689 -46.83 -9.32 2.57
CA GLU A 689 -46.03 -8.64 1.55
C GLU A 689 -46.88 -8.14 0.38
N LEU A 690 -47.95 -8.86 0.02
CA LEU A 690 -48.93 -8.37 -0.95
C LEU A 690 -49.68 -7.16 -0.38
N LYS A 691 -50.15 -7.24 0.87
CA LYS A 691 -50.79 -6.09 1.55
C LYS A 691 -49.87 -4.87 1.65
N LYS A 692 -48.57 -5.07 1.90
CA LYS A 692 -47.55 -4.00 1.82
C LYS A 692 -47.42 -3.44 0.41
N PHE A 693 -47.39 -4.29 -0.63
CA PHE A 693 -47.35 -3.87 -2.03
C PHE A 693 -48.54 -2.97 -2.39
N PHE A 694 -49.77 -3.37 -2.05
CA PHE A 694 -50.97 -2.55 -2.28
C PHE A 694 -50.96 -1.25 -1.45
N THR A 695 -50.46 -1.29 -0.21
CA THR A 695 -50.25 -0.08 0.61
C THR A 695 -49.26 0.90 -0.04
N LEU A 696 -48.23 0.40 -0.72
CA LEU A 696 -47.29 1.22 -1.49
C LEU A 696 -47.94 1.83 -2.74
N SER A 697 -48.78 1.08 -3.47
CA SER A 697 -49.57 1.60 -4.60
C SER A 697 -50.41 2.81 -4.20
N HIS A 698 -51.17 2.71 -3.10
CA HIS A 698 -51.98 3.84 -2.60
C HIS A 698 -51.13 5.04 -2.17
N ARG A 699 -49.95 4.80 -1.59
CA ARG A 699 -49.02 5.88 -1.18
C ARG A 699 -48.41 6.60 -2.38
N LEU A 700 -48.08 5.88 -3.45
CA LEU A 700 -47.69 6.46 -4.74
C LEU A 700 -48.81 7.37 -5.27
N ALA A 701 -50.05 6.87 -5.27
CA ALA A 701 -51.24 7.63 -5.69
C ALA A 701 -51.51 8.91 -4.88
N ALA A 702 -51.16 8.91 -3.60
CA ALA A 702 -51.32 10.06 -2.71
C ALA A 702 -50.24 11.12 -2.92
N ARG A 703 -49.03 10.73 -3.35
CA ARG A 703 -47.88 11.61 -3.55
C ARG A 703 -47.76 12.18 -4.96
N MET A 704 -48.29 11.50 -5.98
CA MET A 704 -48.48 12.09 -7.31
C MET A 704 -49.45 13.28 -7.24
N GLN A 705 -48.94 14.51 -7.26
CA GLN A 705 -49.66 15.77 -7.13
C GLN A 705 -49.81 16.49 -8.47
N THR A 706 -48.82 16.42 -9.36
CA THR A 706 -48.77 17.19 -10.61
C THR A 706 -48.45 16.34 -11.86
N PRO A 707 -48.81 16.80 -13.08
CA PRO A 707 -48.35 16.17 -14.32
C PRO A 707 -46.83 16.13 -14.49
N SER A 708 -46.07 17.00 -13.81
CA SER A 708 -44.60 16.97 -13.83
C SER A 708 -44.07 15.70 -13.19
N ASP A 709 -44.69 15.24 -12.10
CA ASP A 709 -44.33 14.01 -11.38
C ASP A 709 -44.39 12.77 -12.30
N MET A 710 -45.28 12.83 -13.30
CA MET A 710 -45.47 11.78 -14.30
C MET A 710 -44.37 11.81 -15.39
N GLN A 711 -44.01 13.00 -15.86
CA GLN A 711 -42.91 13.19 -16.81
C GLN A 711 -41.56 12.79 -16.21
N GLU A 712 -41.35 13.04 -14.92
CA GLU A 712 -40.16 12.56 -14.21
C GLU A 712 -40.13 11.03 -14.09
N LEU A 713 -41.27 10.40 -13.77
CA LEU A 713 -41.44 8.95 -13.76
C LEU A 713 -41.06 8.33 -15.12
N ASN A 714 -41.54 8.95 -16.21
CA ASN A 714 -41.26 8.55 -17.58
C ASN A 714 -39.77 8.72 -17.94
N SER A 715 -39.14 9.85 -17.54
CA SER A 715 -37.72 10.12 -17.79
C SER A 715 -36.77 9.08 -17.17
N PHE A 716 -37.13 8.56 -15.98
CA PHE A 716 -36.34 7.55 -15.28
C PHE A 716 -36.31 6.19 -16.01
N LEU A 717 -37.29 5.92 -16.87
CA LEU A 717 -37.44 4.64 -17.55
C LEU A 717 -36.61 4.52 -18.86
N LEU A 718 -35.82 5.53 -19.29
CA LEU A 718 -35.43 5.66 -20.73
C LEU A 718 -33.96 5.89 -21.20
N ASN A 719 -33.06 6.72 -20.61
CA ASN A 719 -31.85 7.15 -21.38
C ASN A 719 -30.56 7.64 -20.63
N PRO A 720 -29.34 7.14 -20.96
CA PRO A 720 -28.06 7.69 -20.43
C PRO A 720 -26.79 7.79 -21.38
N HIS A 721 -26.08 8.94 -21.32
CA HIS A 721 -24.63 9.25 -21.61
C HIS A 721 -23.97 9.27 -23.03
N ARG A 722 -23.16 10.33 -23.34
CA ARG A 722 -21.93 10.30 -24.19
C ARG A 722 -21.08 11.60 -24.26
N VAL A 723 -19.78 11.47 -24.63
CA VAL A 723 -18.87 12.32 -25.49
C VAL A 723 -17.38 12.34 -25.00
N LYS A 724 -16.41 12.51 -25.92
CA LYS A 724 -14.92 12.30 -25.81
C LYS A 724 -14.10 13.49 -26.41
N GLU A 725 -12.75 13.37 -26.33
CA GLU A 725 -11.65 13.93 -27.18
C GLU A 725 -10.77 15.03 -26.55
N THR A 726 -9.47 15.27 -26.85
CA THR A 726 -8.19 14.54 -27.14
C THR A 726 -7.12 15.62 -27.47
N GLY A 727 -5.81 15.40 -27.28
CA GLY A 727 -4.74 16.19 -27.96
C GLY A 727 -3.55 16.73 -27.14
N GLU A 728 -2.35 16.71 -27.73
CA GLU A 728 -1.02 16.96 -27.12
C GLU A 728 -0.06 17.63 -28.14
N ALA A 729 1.11 18.24 -27.83
CA ALA A 729 1.86 18.50 -26.58
C ALA A 729 2.79 19.74 -26.74
N LYS A 730 3.46 20.21 -25.66
CA LYS A 730 4.52 21.26 -25.70
C LYS A 730 5.53 21.13 -24.53
N SER A 731 6.28 20.02 -24.48
CA SER A 731 6.02 19.02 -23.43
C SER A 731 6.94 18.91 -22.18
N LYS A 732 7.56 19.96 -21.60
CA LYS A 732 8.27 19.78 -20.29
C LYS A 732 8.02 20.80 -19.20
N LEU A 733 8.30 22.09 -19.41
CA LEU A 733 7.87 23.10 -18.43
C LEU A 733 6.39 23.43 -18.60
N LEU A 734 5.84 23.27 -19.81
CA LEU A 734 4.40 23.20 -20.01
C LEU A 734 3.85 21.92 -19.39
N THR A 735 4.43 20.74 -19.61
CA THR A 735 3.95 19.49 -18.96
C THR A 735 3.98 19.58 -17.45
N ALA A 736 5.06 19.99 -16.79
CA ALA A 736 5.05 20.16 -15.33
C ALA A 736 4.07 21.25 -14.84
N ALA A 737 3.82 22.29 -15.64
CA ALA A 737 2.80 23.30 -15.34
C ALA A 737 1.37 22.81 -15.65
N GLN A 738 1.18 21.91 -16.61
CA GLN A 738 -0.08 21.26 -17.00
C GLN A 738 -0.41 20.11 -16.06
N GLU A 739 0.57 19.35 -15.59
CA GLU A 739 0.44 18.34 -14.55
C GLU A 739 0.20 19.00 -13.19
N LEU A 740 0.88 20.11 -12.89
CA LEU A 740 0.54 20.92 -11.73
C LEU A 740 -0.85 21.53 -11.89
N GLU A 741 -1.18 22.13 -13.04
CA GLU A 741 -2.49 22.71 -13.31
C GLU A 741 -3.58 21.64 -13.23
N GLU A 742 -3.36 20.44 -13.77
CA GLU A 742 -4.33 19.34 -13.77
C GLU A 742 -4.40 18.65 -12.40
N ALA A 743 -3.29 18.49 -11.67
CA ALA A 743 -3.32 18.03 -10.28
C ALA A 743 -3.97 19.06 -9.35
N LEU A 744 -3.71 20.37 -9.55
CA LEU A 744 -4.47 21.44 -8.89
C LEU A 744 -5.90 21.51 -9.39
N ARG A 745 -6.23 21.12 -10.63
CA ARG A 745 -7.60 21.12 -11.15
C ARG A 745 -8.38 19.95 -10.59
N ILE A 746 -7.78 18.76 -10.48
CA ILE A 746 -8.34 17.60 -9.79
C ILE A 746 -8.49 17.90 -8.30
N TYR A 747 -7.50 18.54 -7.66
CA TYR A 747 -7.57 18.95 -6.26
C TYR A 747 -8.58 20.10 -6.02
N VAL A 748 -8.62 21.10 -6.91
CA VAL A 748 -9.60 22.20 -6.89
C VAL A 748 -10.98 21.68 -7.21
N ASN A 749 -11.16 20.73 -8.13
CA ASN A 749 -12.46 20.14 -8.42
C ASN A 749 -12.91 19.27 -7.24
N GLY A 750 -12.04 18.44 -6.66
CA GLY A 750 -12.37 17.69 -5.44
C GLY A 750 -12.64 18.61 -4.24
N MET A 751 -11.94 19.75 -4.11
CA MET A 751 -12.26 20.77 -3.10
C MET A 751 -13.51 21.58 -3.45
N LYS A 752 -13.78 21.87 -4.73
CA LYS A 752 -14.98 22.55 -5.24
C LYS A 752 -16.19 21.67 -5.01
N GLU A 753 -16.12 20.36 -5.26
CA GLU A 753 -17.13 19.39 -4.87
C GLU A 753 -17.31 19.45 -3.35
N SER A 754 -16.22 19.29 -2.58
CA SER A 754 -16.22 19.43 -1.11
C SER A 754 -16.63 20.81 -0.56
N LEU A 755 -16.93 21.82 -1.41
CA LEU A 755 -17.32 23.18 -1.02
C LEU A 755 -18.56 23.72 -1.72
N SER A 756 -18.95 23.18 -2.88
CA SER A 756 -20.32 23.28 -3.40
C SER A 756 -21.27 22.62 -2.41
N ASP A 757 -20.82 21.51 -1.80
CA ASP A 757 -21.44 20.85 -0.65
C ASP A 757 -21.54 21.74 0.61
N TYR A 758 -20.92 22.94 0.62
CA TYR A 758 -20.97 23.93 1.70
C TYR A 758 -21.75 25.21 1.37
N SER A 759 -22.12 25.46 0.10
CA SER A 759 -22.35 26.85 -0.37
C SER A 759 -23.68 27.16 -1.05
N ILE A 760 -24.55 26.19 -1.37
CA ILE A 760 -25.84 26.44 -2.03
C ILE A 760 -26.90 25.49 -1.43
N ASP A 761 -27.91 25.91 -0.65
CA ASP A 761 -28.31 27.27 -0.26
C ASP A 761 -28.79 27.37 1.22
N ARG A 762 -28.39 26.44 2.11
CA ARG A 762 -28.81 26.41 3.53
C ARG A 762 -27.89 27.25 4.44
N LEU A 763 -27.79 28.56 4.18
CA LEU A 763 -26.81 29.45 4.83
C LEU A 763 -27.22 30.09 6.18
N ARG A 764 -28.43 29.86 6.73
CA ARG A 764 -29.01 30.75 7.75
C ARG A 764 -29.01 30.32 9.23
N PHE A 765 -28.69 29.07 9.59
CA PHE A 765 -28.60 28.67 11.02
C PHE A 765 -27.42 27.74 11.31
N PHE A 766 -26.19 28.23 11.11
CA PHE A 766 -24.95 27.53 11.48
C PHE A 766 -24.25 28.16 12.69
N SER A 767 -23.64 27.32 13.53
CA SER A 767 -22.86 27.79 14.69
C SER A 767 -21.55 28.49 14.26
N PRO A 768 -20.97 29.38 15.10
CA PRO A 768 -19.78 30.15 14.74
C PRO A 768 -18.58 29.31 14.26
N ARG A 769 -18.44 28.06 14.75
CA ARG A 769 -17.36 27.14 14.35
C ARG A 769 -17.54 26.60 12.92
N TYR A 770 -18.79 26.40 12.46
CA TYR A 770 -19.06 25.91 11.10
C TYR A 770 -18.90 27.03 10.06
N MET A 771 -19.36 28.25 10.35
CA MET A 771 -19.05 29.44 9.54
C MET A 771 -17.54 29.66 9.42
N PHE A 772 -16.80 29.43 10.51
CA PHE A 772 -15.34 29.57 10.50
C PHE A 772 -14.67 28.51 9.63
N HIS A 773 -15.09 27.24 9.69
CA HIS A 773 -14.54 26.18 8.86
C HIS A 773 -14.91 26.34 7.38
N SER A 774 -16.16 26.67 7.07
CA SER A 774 -16.61 27.04 5.72
C SER A 774 -15.80 28.21 5.17
N LYS A 775 -15.59 29.29 5.94
CA LYS A 775 -14.75 30.42 5.52
C LYS A 775 -13.29 30.02 5.31
N LEU A 776 -12.74 29.14 6.15
CA LEU A 776 -11.38 28.61 6.03
C LEU A 776 -11.19 27.76 4.77
N MET A 777 -12.22 27.02 4.38
CA MET A 777 -12.22 26.13 3.22
C MET A 777 -12.53 26.93 1.93
N ASN A 778 -13.48 27.86 1.96
CA ASN A 778 -13.72 28.83 0.88
C ASN A 778 -12.50 29.72 0.63
N GLU A 779 -11.80 30.22 1.65
CA GLU A 779 -10.52 30.92 1.45
C GLU A 779 -9.51 30.00 0.74
N LYS A 780 -9.33 28.74 1.19
CA LYS A 780 -8.43 27.75 0.53
C LYS A 780 -8.80 27.48 -0.91
N LEU A 781 -10.09 27.43 -1.21
CA LEU A 781 -10.61 27.22 -2.54
C LEU A 781 -10.38 28.44 -3.43
N GLU A 782 -10.74 29.64 -2.97
CA GLU A 782 -10.46 30.91 -3.66
C GLU A 782 -8.96 31.04 -3.97
N ILE A 783 -8.09 30.63 -3.03
CA ILE A 783 -6.64 30.57 -3.24
C ILE A 783 -6.32 29.52 -4.30
N ALA A 784 -6.78 28.27 -4.18
CA ALA A 784 -6.46 27.20 -5.12
C ALA A 784 -7.00 27.47 -6.54
N GLU A 785 -8.17 28.10 -6.66
CA GLU A 785 -8.75 28.62 -7.90
C GLU A 785 -7.99 29.82 -8.44
N THR A 786 -7.51 30.73 -7.59
CA THR A 786 -6.64 31.84 -8.00
C THR A 786 -5.27 31.34 -8.46
N LEU A 787 -4.72 30.32 -7.81
CA LEU A 787 -3.50 29.62 -8.22
C LEU A 787 -3.76 28.97 -9.60
N LEU A 788 -4.83 28.17 -9.73
CA LEU A 788 -5.24 27.49 -10.95
C LEU A 788 -5.48 28.47 -12.11
N GLY A 789 -6.34 29.47 -11.94
CA GLY A 789 -6.67 30.45 -12.97
C GLY A 789 -5.54 31.41 -13.34
N ARG A 790 -4.49 31.53 -12.52
CA ARG A 790 -3.21 32.18 -12.89
C ARG A 790 -2.26 31.21 -13.59
N LEU A 791 -2.22 29.93 -13.19
CA LEU A 791 -1.51 28.84 -13.90
C LEU A 791 -2.05 28.66 -15.33
N THR A 792 -3.37 28.52 -15.50
CA THR A 792 -4.04 28.43 -16.80
C THR A 792 -3.74 29.64 -17.69
N ARG A 793 -3.67 30.85 -17.12
CA ARG A 793 -3.26 32.07 -17.87
C ARG A 793 -1.78 32.05 -18.26
N LEU A 794 -0.89 31.59 -17.37
CA LEU A 794 0.54 31.39 -17.67
C LEU A 794 0.79 30.30 -18.72
N ASN A 795 -0.07 29.29 -18.82
CA ASN A 795 -0.03 28.25 -19.85
C ASN A 795 -0.52 28.74 -21.22
N LYS A 796 -1.46 29.70 -21.26
CA LYS A 796 -2.07 30.22 -22.50
C LYS A 796 -1.33 31.37 -23.17
N GLN A 797 -0.27 31.92 -22.55
CA GLN A 797 0.44 33.10 -23.05
C GLN A 797 1.95 32.86 -23.21
N GLU A 798 2.53 33.26 -24.34
CA GLU A 798 3.96 33.11 -24.62
C GLU A 798 4.81 34.16 -23.86
N PHE A 799 4.91 33.97 -22.55
CA PHE A 799 5.76 34.78 -21.68
C PHE A 799 7.23 34.37 -21.76
N THR A 800 8.14 35.34 -21.59
CA THR A 800 9.56 35.07 -21.30
C THR A 800 9.73 34.30 -19.97
N ASP A 801 10.75 33.46 -19.88
CA ASP A 801 10.96 32.55 -18.73
C ASP A 801 11.03 33.28 -17.37
N ASN A 802 11.66 34.45 -17.33
CA ASN A 802 11.77 35.29 -16.13
C ASN A 802 10.39 35.78 -15.67
N THR A 803 9.54 36.20 -16.61
CA THR A 803 8.15 36.62 -16.32
C THR A 803 7.35 35.47 -15.71
N ARG A 804 7.49 34.24 -16.25
CA ARG A 804 6.83 33.04 -15.67
C ARG A 804 7.37 32.68 -14.29
N ALA A 805 8.70 32.72 -14.09
CA ALA A 805 9.33 32.43 -12.80
C ALA A 805 8.91 33.43 -11.70
N VAL A 806 8.87 34.72 -12.02
CA VAL A 806 8.39 35.78 -11.12
C VAL A 806 6.90 35.64 -10.83
N ALA A 807 6.08 35.30 -11.83
CA ALA A 807 4.65 35.06 -11.64
C ALA A 807 4.40 33.83 -10.74
N MET A 808 5.07 32.71 -11.00
CA MET A 808 4.97 31.48 -10.20
C MET A 808 5.44 31.68 -8.76
N THR A 809 6.51 32.47 -8.55
CA THR A 809 6.96 32.86 -7.21
C THR A 809 5.90 33.67 -6.47
N LYS A 810 5.26 34.65 -7.13
CA LYS A 810 4.17 35.43 -6.52
C LYS A 810 2.96 34.56 -6.19
N LEU A 811 2.63 33.61 -7.07
CA LEU A 811 1.61 32.56 -6.91
C LEU A 811 1.83 31.81 -5.59
N LEU A 812 3.03 31.24 -5.44
CA LEU A 812 3.47 30.51 -4.26
C LEU A 812 3.41 31.40 -3.02
N VAL A 813 3.94 32.63 -3.06
CA VAL A 813 3.91 33.57 -1.92
C VAL A 813 2.50 33.89 -1.45
N SER A 814 1.51 33.97 -2.35
CA SER A 814 0.10 34.07 -1.98
C SER A 814 -0.41 32.81 -1.26
N ALA A 815 -0.07 31.62 -1.76
CA ALA A 815 -0.46 30.34 -1.15
C ALA A 815 0.05 30.18 0.30
N GLN A 816 1.34 30.47 0.55
CA GLN A 816 1.91 30.34 1.91
C GLN A 816 1.26 31.33 2.88
N LYS A 817 1.15 32.62 2.52
CA LYS A 817 0.63 33.65 3.42
C LYS A 817 -0.78 33.32 3.89
N ALA A 818 -1.61 32.78 3.00
CA ALA A 818 -2.94 32.39 3.37
C ALA A 818 -2.97 31.07 4.16
N ASN A 819 -2.07 30.11 3.89
CA ASN A 819 -1.91 28.93 4.75
C ASN A 819 -1.43 29.30 6.18
N GLU A 820 -0.66 30.39 6.34
CA GLU A 820 -0.30 30.96 7.66
C GLU A 820 -1.46 31.65 8.36
N LYS A 821 -2.35 32.30 7.60
CA LYS A 821 -3.60 32.86 8.10
C LYS A 821 -4.53 31.74 8.59
N VAL A 822 -4.66 30.67 7.82
CA VAL A 822 -5.42 29.45 8.14
C VAL A 822 -4.98 28.81 9.46
N VAL A 823 -3.66 28.61 9.66
CA VAL A 823 -3.14 27.99 10.89
C VAL A 823 -3.34 28.89 12.12
N ARG A 824 -3.12 30.21 12.00
CA ARG A 824 -3.42 31.17 13.08
C ARG A 824 -4.90 31.19 13.45
N HIS A 825 -5.77 31.06 12.46
CA HIS A 825 -7.22 30.97 12.67
C HIS A 825 -7.61 29.67 13.38
N ALA A 826 -7.05 28.52 13.01
CA ALA A 826 -7.34 27.24 13.69
C ALA A 826 -6.97 27.27 15.19
N LEU A 827 -5.83 27.88 15.55
CA LEU A 827 -5.38 28.05 16.94
C LEU A 827 -6.32 28.90 17.80
N PHE A 828 -7.06 29.85 17.20
CA PHE A 828 -7.99 30.73 17.92
C PHE A 828 -9.32 30.04 18.27
N ALA A 829 -9.66 28.90 17.65
CA ALA A 829 -10.93 28.20 17.86
C ALA A 829 -10.92 27.22 19.06
N SER A 830 -9.73 26.86 19.56
CA SER A 830 -9.50 25.90 20.65
C SER A 830 -9.30 26.60 22.01
N ASN A 831 -10.37 27.03 22.65
CA ASN A 831 -10.33 27.54 24.03
C ASN A 831 -10.31 26.42 25.08
N GLY A 832 -9.55 26.64 26.16
CA GLY A 832 -9.32 25.69 27.27
C GLY A 832 -7.85 25.24 27.35
N ARG A 833 -7.49 24.41 28.35
CA ARG A 833 -6.11 23.97 28.65
C ARG A 833 -5.29 23.48 27.44
N LEU A 834 -5.94 22.93 26.42
CA LEU A 834 -5.30 22.48 25.18
C LEU A 834 -4.80 23.67 24.33
N GLY A 835 -5.56 24.76 24.28
CA GLY A 835 -5.18 26.01 23.62
C GLY A 835 -4.00 26.69 24.31
N ASP A 836 -3.92 26.62 25.64
CA ASP A 836 -2.79 27.19 26.41
C ASP A 836 -1.47 26.44 26.15
N LEU A 837 -1.53 25.11 26.10
CA LEU A 837 -0.37 24.26 25.76
C LEU A 837 0.13 24.53 24.33
N LEU A 838 -0.80 24.67 23.38
CA LEU A 838 -0.51 25.00 21.99
C LEU A 838 0.01 26.44 21.84
N ASN A 839 -0.54 27.41 22.57
CA ASN A 839 -0.04 28.79 22.61
C ASN A 839 1.38 28.87 23.18
N SER A 840 1.70 28.09 24.21
CA SER A 840 3.07 28.00 24.73
C SER A 840 4.07 27.51 23.67
N HIS A 841 3.72 26.43 22.96
CA HIS A 841 4.56 25.88 21.89
C HIS A 841 4.67 26.80 20.67
N VAL A 842 3.58 27.48 20.31
CA VAL A 842 3.56 28.47 19.21
C VAL A 842 4.27 29.76 19.60
N ASN A 843 4.25 30.20 20.86
CA ASN A 843 5.05 31.33 21.34
C ASN A 843 6.54 31.00 21.38
N PHE A 844 6.93 29.77 21.74
CA PHE A 844 8.30 29.30 21.57
C PHE A 844 8.75 29.38 20.10
N LEU A 845 7.91 28.90 19.17
CA LEU A 845 8.20 28.96 17.72
C LEU A 845 8.23 30.41 17.19
N ASN A 846 7.25 31.25 17.54
CA ASN A 846 7.19 32.66 17.15
C ASN A 846 8.34 33.49 17.74
N THR A 847 8.79 33.19 18.96
CA THR A 847 9.92 33.90 19.58
C THR A 847 11.22 33.56 18.85
N ASN A 848 11.47 32.29 18.56
CA ASN A 848 12.63 31.86 17.77
C ASN A 848 12.56 32.35 16.31
N TYR A 849 11.38 32.34 15.68
CA TYR A 849 11.19 32.94 14.34
C TYR A 849 11.36 34.45 14.34
N SER A 850 10.88 35.16 15.38
CA SER A 850 11.03 36.60 15.53
C SER A 850 12.49 36.98 15.76
N LEU A 851 13.25 36.18 16.52
CA LEU A 851 14.70 36.34 16.66
C LEU A 851 15.41 36.14 15.32
N ALA A 852 15.18 35.02 14.64
CA ALA A 852 15.80 34.72 13.34
C ALA A 852 15.42 35.74 12.26
N TYR A 853 14.17 36.21 12.25
CA TYR A 853 13.68 37.25 11.35
C TYR A 853 14.28 38.61 11.69
N LYS A 854 14.34 39.01 12.97
CA LYS A 854 14.97 40.28 13.39
C LYS A 854 16.48 40.28 13.16
N GLN A 855 17.17 39.16 13.39
CA GLN A 855 18.61 39.03 13.09
C GLN A 855 18.86 39.09 11.58
N GLY A 856 18.07 38.38 10.76
CA GLY A 856 18.16 38.48 9.30
C GLY A 856 17.80 39.88 8.78
N TYR A 857 16.81 40.55 9.37
CA TYR A 857 16.34 41.87 8.96
C TYR A 857 17.26 43.00 9.43
N SER A 858 17.90 42.88 10.61
CA SER A 858 18.92 43.83 11.06
C SER A 858 20.21 43.69 10.26
N GLN A 859 20.65 42.46 9.92
CA GLN A 859 21.77 42.24 9.00
C GLN A 859 21.49 42.72 7.56
N LEU A 860 20.22 42.78 7.15
CA LEU A 860 19.81 43.36 5.86
C LEU A 860 19.76 44.90 5.88
N ASN A 861 19.37 45.51 6.99
CA ASN A 861 19.18 46.96 7.11
C ASN A 861 20.38 47.71 7.72
N SER A 862 21.37 47.02 8.29
CA SER A 862 22.61 47.65 8.83
C SER A 862 23.61 48.07 7.75
N LYS A 863 23.18 48.21 6.48
CA LYS A 863 24.01 48.73 5.37
C LYS A 863 23.57 50.12 4.92
N THR A 864 23.62 51.06 5.85
CA THR A 864 23.97 52.45 5.50
C THR A 864 25.49 52.54 5.49
N PRO A 865 26.16 52.83 4.36
CA PRO A 865 27.60 53.02 4.35
C PRO A 865 27.91 54.37 5.02
N SER A 866 28.33 54.34 6.29
CA SER A 866 29.03 55.46 6.90
C SER A 866 30.38 55.63 6.19
N PHE A 867 30.51 56.67 5.38
CA PHE A 867 31.81 57.07 4.85
C PHE A 867 32.71 57.49 6.01
N SER A 868 33.78 56.74 6.24
CA SER A 868 34.98 57.21 6.92
C SER A 868 36.08 57.40 5.86
N PRO A 869 36.66 58.59 5.70
CA PRO A 869 37.83 58.79 4.84
C PRO A 869 39.12 58.43 5.58
N SER A 870 40.08 57.81 4.86
CA SER A 870 41.46 57.48 5.29
C SER A 870 41.62 56.56 6.53
N CYS A 871 42.66 55.71 6.63
CA CYS A 871 43.83 55.48 5.78
C CYS A 871 43.87 54.06 5.21
#